data_AF-A0A810N1H4-F1
#
_entry.id   AF-A0A810N1H4-F1
#
_cell.length_a   1.000
_cell.length_b   1.000
_cell.length_c   1.000
_cell.angle_alpha   90.00
_cell.angle_beta   90.00
_cell.angle_gamma   90.00
#
_symmetry.space_group_name_H-M   'P 1'
#
loop_
_entity.id
_entity.type
_entity.pdbx_description
1 polymer ?
#
loop_
_entity_poly.entity_id
_entity_poly.type
_entity_poly.pdbx_seq_one_letter_code
_entity_poly.pdbx_strand_id
1 'polypeptide(L)'
;MPGNAAPDRGTAHDQDTTEEPAFLRACRRQPVPHTPVWFMRQAGRSLPEYREIRAGIPMLESCRRPDLVTEITLQPVRRHGVDAAILFSDIVVPVAAAGVDLDIVPGTGPVVAEPVRTHADVERIRQITVDDVSYVAEAVRLLVAELGSTPLIGFAGAPFTLASYLVEGGPSRTHAKTKALMYGDPDLWHALCGRLADITLEFLRVQVAAGVGAVQLFDSWAGALSAADYRTYVQPHSTRVLGGLADAGVPRIHFGVGTAELLPAMAQAGADVVGVDWRTPLDVATGRIGADKAVQGNLDPCVLFAPWPVVETEVRRILAEGRATPATSSTSATACCPRPTPTCSPGSSTWCTRHPPADMDRTGGDGRGGWNVAVVGGGIAGLAAAVRLRDRAPRDTRITVFERSGALGGKLRTGELAGSAAETGAETFLMRDPAGGDSAAVALARRLGLGDRITHPAVGQAAIAVGGRLRPMPKGTLIGVPGDLAAVTGIARPAADLDHDAGRPLLDPDEDVAVGALVRRRLGDEVVDRLVDPMLGGVYAGRADTLSLAATMPGLARAARHEGTLVGAVRAAQAAAPRPTGVPVFGTIDTGLGTLVAAAATHSGAELRLDATVRELVRTPTGWRLVVGPTPAPEAVEVDAVVLALPARPAARLLADVDAEAGRLVGVLEYASVALVSLALPDPPLPDLSGFLVPATEGTLIKAATFFTTKWAHLRRADGLAVVRASVGRHGEEHQLQRSDDELVDAVHRDLSTVLRAAVPAPVDSRVQRWGGALPQYTPGHPDRIAAARTRLRATQPTLALAGAGYDGVGIPVCVRSGETAAEEIIKSLEGRST
;
A
#
# COMPACT_ATOMS: atom_id res chain seq x y z
N MET A 1 73.60 -9.02 9.03
CA MET A 1 73.73 -7.64 9.53
C MET A 1 74.64 -6.87 8.59
N PRO A 2 74.32 -5.64 8.19
CA PRO A 2 73.11 -5.19 7.50
C PRO A 2 73.45 -4.39 6.20
N GLY A 3 72.44 -4.06 5.39
CA GLY A 3 72.45 -2.81 4.61
C GLY A 3 72.38 -2.87 3.08
N ASN A 4 71.17 -2.63 2.58
CA ASN A 4 70.81 -1.80 1.41
C ASN A 4 71.33 -2.14 0.00
N ALA A 5 70.43 -2.68 -0.85
CA ALA A 5 70.42 -2.44 -2.29
C ALA A 5 68.99 -2.58 -2.83
N ALA A 6 68.52 -1.57 -3.56
CA ALA A 6 67.20 -1.49 -4.19
C ALA A 6 67.02 -2.52 -5.32
N PRO A 7 65.79 -3.01 -5.60
CA PRO A 7 65.53 -3.67 -6.86
C PRO A 7 65.06 -2.64 -7.91
N ASP A 8 65.96 -2.48 -8.86
CA ASP A 8 65.82 -2.31 -10.30
C ASP A 8 64.42 -2.16 -10.94
N ARG A 9 64.43 -1.29 -11.95
CA ARG A 9 63.31 -0.81 -12.76
C ARG A 9 62.76 -1.94 -13.63
N GLY A 10 61.57 -2.42 -13.28
CA GLY A 10 60.71 -3.19 -14.19
C GLY A 10 60.13 -2.28 -15.27
N THR A 11 60.70 -2.41 -16.47
CA THR A 11 60.09 -2.24 -17.81
C THR A 11 58.80 -1.44 -17.91
N ALA A 12 58.91 -0.30 -18.60
CA ALA A 12 57.82 0.46 -19.20
C ALA A 12 56.71 -0.46 -19.75
N HIS A 13 55.50 -0.31 -19.23
CA HIS A 13 54.29 -0.65 -19.98
C HIS A 13 53.96 0.52 -20.88
N ASP A 14 54.08 0.23 -22.17
CA ASP A 14 53.69 1.06 -23.31
C ASP A 14 52.33 1.73 -23.09
N GLN A 15 52.29 3.01 -23.42
CA GLN A 15 51.07 3.76 -23.66
C GLN A 15 50.53 3.38 -25.05
N ASP A 16 49.48 2.56 -25.09
CA ASP A 16 48.37 2.60 -26.08
C ASP A 16 47.32 1.57 -25.58
N THR A 17 46.13 1.96 -25.14
CA THR A 17 45.01 2.11 -26.07
C THR A 17 44.04 3.23 -25.66
N THR A 18 43.92 4.23 -26.52
CA THR A 18 42.74 5.09 -26.66
C THR A 18 41.54 4.28 -27.17
N GLU A 19 41.04 3.31 -26.41
CA GLU A 19 39.77 2.64 -26.74
C GLU A 19 38.60 3.37 -26.09
N GLU A 20 37.67 3.81 -26.93
CA GLU A 20 36.42 4.42 -26.50
C GLU A 20 35.64 3.48 -25.55
N PRO A 21 35.09 3.99 -24.42
CA PRO A 21 34.39 3.16 -23.43
C PRO A 21 33.26 2.32 -24.03
N ALA A 22 33.08 1.09 -23.52
CA ALA A 22 32.09 0.13 -24.04
C ALA A 22 30.67 0.69 -24.10
N PHE A 23 30.28 1.51 -23.12
CA PHE A 23 28.98 2.19 -23.12
C PHE A 23 28.79 3.13 -24.32
N LEU A 24 29.77 3.98 -24.64
CA LEU A 24 29.66 4.94 -25.74
C LEU A 24 29.69 4.25 -27.10
N ARG A 25 30.54 3.22 -27.25
CA ARG A 25 30.52 2.32 -28.43
C ARG A 25 29.14 1.68 -28.60
N ALA A 26 28.54 1.22 -27.50
CA ALA A 26 27.22 0.60 -27.55
C ALA A 26 26.12 1.58 -27.97
N CYS A 27 26.15 2.81 -27.46
CA CYS A 27 25.22 3.84 -27.89
C CYS A 27 25.33 4.15 -29.39
N ARG A 28 26.53 4.01 -29.97
CA ARG A 28 26.80 4.16 -31.40
C ARG A 28 26.64 2.88 -32.21
N ARG A 29 26.14 1.80 -31.59
CA ARG A 29 25.92 0.47 -32.23
C ARG A 29 27.21 -0.13 -32.82
N GLN A 30 28.35 0.19 -32.21
CA GLN A 30 29.64 -0.38 -32.57
C GLN A 30 29.86 -1.71 -31.82
N PRO A 31 30.76 -2.58 -32.31
CA PRO A 31 31.16 -3.78 -31.56
C PRO A 31 31.66 -3.39 -30.17
N VAL A 32 31.35 -4.19 -29.15
CA VAL A 32 31.75 -3.97 -27.75
C VAL A 32 32.35 -5.24 -27.15
N PRO A 33 33.33 -5.13 -26.21
CA PRO A 33 33.93 -6.29 -25.57
C PRO A 33 32.93 -7.05 -24.68
N HIS A 34 31.94 -6.35 -24.13
CA HIS A 34 30.82 -6.90 -23.36
C HIS A 34 29.60 -5.98 -23.48
N THR A 35 28.43 -6.48 -23.12
CA THR A 35 27.22 -5.66 -22.96
C THR A 35 27.41 -4.69 -21.78
N PRO A 36 27.41 -3.37 -22.00
CA PRO A 36 27.64 -2.42 -20.91
C PRO A 36 26.46 -2.38 -19.95
N VAL A 37 26.74 -2.15 -18.67
CA VAL A 37 25.79 -2.09 -17.57
C VAL A 37 25.93 -0.76 -16.83
N TRP A 38 24.82 -0.05 -16.69
CA TRP A 38 24.72 1.14 -15.83
C TRP A 38 23.34 1.16 -15.18
N PHE A 39 23.13 2.01 -14.16
CA PHE A 39 21.82 2.10 -13.48
C PHE A 39 21.21 3.49 -13.52
N MET A 40 19.97 3.57 -13.99
CA MET A 40 19.24 4.83 -14.17
C MET A 40 18.98 5.63 -12.89
N ARG A 41 18.89 4.96 -11.73
CA ARG A 41 18.74 5.62 -10.41
C ARG A 41 19.96 5.36 -9.52
N GLN A 42 21.15 5.72 -10.00
CA GLN A 42 22.42 5.67 -9.27
C GLN A 42 22.55 6.65 -8.10
N ALA A 43 21.51 7.40 -7.76
CA ALA A 43 21.48 8.23 -6.57
C ALA A 43 21.63 7.45 -5.24
N GLY A 44 21.96 6.15 -5.25
CA GLY A 44 22.27 5.41 -4.03
C GLY A 44 21.18 5.43 -2.96
N ARG A 45 19.92 5.76 -3.26
CA ARG A 45 18.88 6.00 -2.22
C ARG A 45 18.66 4.81 -1.28
N SER A 46 19.04 3.62 -1.73
CA SER A 46 19.08 2.37 -0.97
C SER A 46 20.37 2.14 -0.18
N LEU A 47 21.48 2.77 -0.57
CA LEU A 47 22.81 2.62 0.01
C LEU A 47 22.92 3.35 1.36
N PRO A 48 23.53 2.72 2.38
CA PRO A 48 23.81 3.35 3.66
C PRO A 48 24.59 4.67 3.53
N GLU A 49 25.66 4.67 2.73
CA GLU A 49 26.56 5.81 2.51
C GLU A 49 25.84 7.04 1.91
N TYR A 50 24.86 6.82 1.04
CA TYR A 50 24.02 7.91 0.53
C TYR A 50 23.10 8.48 1.61
N ARG A 51 22.48 7.60 2.42
CA ARG A 51 21.54 8.04 3.47
C ARG A 51 22.24 8.87 4.53
N GLU A 52 23.47 8.49 4.86
CA GLU A 52 24.33 9.22 5.78
C GLU A 52 24.67 10.61 5.24
N ILE A 53 25.22 10.70 4.01
CA ILE A 53 25.67 11.98 3.45
C ILE A 53 24.51 12.94 3.10
N ARG A 54 23.30 12.41 2.91
CA ARG A 54 22.08 13.19 2.64
C ARG A 54 21.26 13.51 3.88
N ALA A 55 21.64 13.03 5.06
CA ALA A 55 20.90 13.25 6.28
C ALA A 55 20.79 14.76 6.56
N GLY A 56 19.56 15.26 6.67
CA GLY A 56 19.29 16.68 6.97
C GLY A 56 19.47 17.67 5.81
N ILE A 57 19.82 17.21 4.58
CA ILE A 57 20.02 18.11 3.43
C ILE A 57 18.86 17.97 2.43
N PRO A 58 18.11 19.05 2.10
CA PRO A 58 17.07 19.04 1.08
C PRO A 58 17.57 18.61 -0.31
N MET A 59 16.72 18.01 -1.15
CA MET A 59 17.13 17.43 -2.45
C MET A 59 17.74 18.49 -3.39
N LEU A 60 17.08 19.63 -3.55
CA LEU A 60 17.56 20.71 -4.40
C LEU A 60 18.85 21.33 -3.86
N GLU A 61 19.01 21.40 -2.54
CA GLU A 61 20.25 21.87 -1.93
C GLU A 61 21.43 20.94 -2.26
N SER A 62 21.26 19.62 -2.17
CA SER A 62 22.35 18.72 -2.58
C SER A 62 22.65 18.79 -4.07
N CYS A 63 21.66 19.03 -4.93
CA CYS A 63 21.92 19.22 -6.36
C CYS A 63 22.71 20.51 -6.64
N ARG A 64 22.73 21.48 -5.71
CA ARG A 64 23.49 22.74 -5.80
C ARG A 64 24.89 22.66 -5.22
N ARG A 65 25.28 21.51 -4.64
CA ARG A 65 26.57 21.30 -3.96
C ARG A 65 27.46 20.38 -4.80
N PRO A 66 28.45 20.90 -5.54
CA PRO A 66 29.29 20.11 -6.43
C PRO A 66 30.01 18.95 -5.74
N ASP A 67 30.45 19.16 -4.50
CA ASP A 67 31.07 18.14 -3.65
C ASP A 67 30.12 16.96 -3.37
N LEU A 68 28.87 17.26 -2.99
CA LEU A 68 27.85 16.23 -2.72
C LEU A 68 27.41 15.51 -3.99
N VAL A 69 27.19 16.24 -5.08
CA VAL A 69 26.85 15.63 -6.37
C VAL A 69 27.94 14.67 -6.81
N THR A 70 29.20 15.08 -6.66
CA THR A 70 30.36 14.25 -7.02
C THR A 70 30.41 12.99 -6.18
N GLU A 71 30.39 13.11 -4.85
CA GLU A 71 30.48 11.95 -3.96
C GLU A 71 29.30 10.98 -4.15
N ILE A 72 28.07 11.49 -4.22
CA ILE A 72 26.88 10.64 -4.41
C ILE A 72 26.92 9.89 -5.74
N THR A 73 27.37 10.54 -6.82
CA THR A 73 27.44 9.92 -8.14
C THR A 73 28.52 8.82 -8.19
N LEU A 74 29.63 8.98 -7.44
CA LEU A 74 30.73 8.01 -7.41
C LEU A 74 30.40 6.75 -6.59
N GLN A 75 29.50 6.82 -5.60
CA GLN A 75 29.20 5.70 -4.70
C GLN A 75 28.81 4.40 -5.43
N PRO A 76 27.81 4.37 -6.34
CA PRO A 76 27.47 3.15 -7.07
C PRO A 76 28.55 2.70 -8.03
N VAL A 77 29.34 3.63 -8.59
CA VAL A 77 30.46 3.31 -9.48
C VAL A 77 31.51 2.51 -8.72
N ARG A 78 31.94 3.04 -7.57
CA ARG A 78 32.89 2.37 -6.66
C ARG A 78 32.35 1.03 -6.16
N ARG A 79 31.05 0.94 -5.88
CA ARG A 79 30.43 -0.26 -5.30
C ARG A 79 30.16 -1.38 -6.31
N HIS A 80 29.80 -1.03 -7.54
CA HIS A 80 29.28 -1.99 -8.52
C HIS A 80 30.12 -2.13 -9.79
N GLY A 81 31.10 -1.25 -10.04
CA GLY A 81 31.95 -1.33 -11.23
C GLY A 81 31.16 -1.20 -12.54
N VAL A 82 30.18 -0.29 -12.58
CA VAL A 82 29.34 -0.03 -13.76
C VAL A 82 30.12 0.63 -14.91
N ASP A 83 29.66 0.41 -16.13
CA ASP A 83 30.27 0.92 -17.38
C ASP A 83 29.93 2.39 -17.68
N ALA A 84 29.00 2.99 -16.93
CA ALA A 84 28.69 4.41 -17.01
C ALA A 84 28.10 4.92 -15.67
N ALA A 85 28.34 6.19 -15.39
CA ALA A 85 27.73 6.92 -14.29
C ALA A 85 26.62 7.84 -14.80
N ILE A 86 25.54 8.06 -14.06
CA ILE A 86 24.54 9.10 -14.34
C ILE A 86 24.64 10.18 -13.27
N LEU A 87 24.68 11.44 -13.71
CA LEU A 87 24.77 12.60 -12.82
C LEU A 87 23.67 12.56 -11.74
N PHE A 88 24.07 12.68 -10.47
CA PHE A 88 23.11 12.91 -9.38
C PHE A 88 22.49 14.30 -9.51
N SER A 89 21.26 14.34 -10.03
CA SER A 89 20.45 15.56 -10.15
C SER A 89 18.96 15.19 -10.06
N ASP A 90 18.10 16.18 -9.83
CA ASP A 90 16.66 16.06 -10.01
C ASP A 90 16.22 16.65 -11.37
N ILE A 91 15.13 16.14 -11.95
CA ILE A 91 14.60 16.62 -13.24
C ILE A 91 14.14 18.08 -13.17
N VAL A 92 13.77 18.56 -11.98
CA VAL A 92 13.23 19.92 -11.79
C VAL A 92 14.30 20.99 -11.56
N VAL A 93 15.58 20.61 -11.39
CA VAL A 93 16.69 21.55 -11.21
C VAL A 93 16.73 22.68 -12.25
N PRO A 94 16.63 22.43 -13.57
CA PRO A 94 16.61 23.51 -14.56
C PRO A 94 15.41 24.45 -14.43
N VAL A 95 14.26 23.95 -13.96
CA VAL A 95 13.05 24.75 -13.76
C VAL A 95 13.16 25.61 -12.50
N ALA A 96 13.75 25.08 -11.42
CA ALA A 96 14.07 25.85 -10.23
C ALA A 96 15.13 26.94 -10.55
N ALA A 97 16.12 26.63 -11.38
CA ALA A 97 17.09 27.63 -11.86
C ALA A 97 16.39 28.72 -12.71
N ALA A 98 15.35 28.36 -13.47
CA ALA A 98 14.49 29.29 -14.20
C ALA A 98 13.55 30.14 -13.31
N GLY A 99 13.78 30.21 -12.00
CA GLY A 99 13.06 31.09 -11.08
C GLY A 99 11.66 30.62 -10.70
N VAL A 100 11.29 29.38 -11.00
CA VAL A 100 10.03 28.80 -10.52
C VAL A 100 10.19 28.35 -9.07
N ASP A 101 9.29 28.79 -8.20
CA ASP A 101 9.23 28.33 -6.81
C ASP A 101 8.64 26.91 -6.74
N LEU A 102 9.55 25.95 -6.56
CA LEU A 102 9.28 24.53 -6.53
C LEU A 102 10.06 23.90 -5.38
N ASP A 103 9.38 23.05 -4.61
CA ASP A 103 9.99 22.23 -3.58
C ASP A 103 9.80 20.73 -3.88
N ILE A 104 10.73 19.90 -3.42
CA ILE A 104 10.64 18.44 -3.49
C ILE A 104 10.23 17.93 -2.12
N VAL A 105 8.92 17.83 -1.91
CA VAL A 105 8.34 17.39 -0.64
C VAL A 105 8.53 15.87 -0.49
N PRO A 106 9.13 15.39 0.62
CA PRO A 106 9.30 13.96 0.87
C PRO A 106 7.99 13.18 0.75
N GLY A 107 7.99 12.07 0.02
CA GLY A 107 6.80 11.22 -0.18
C GLY A 107 5.75 11.76 -1.18
N THR A 108 5.82 13.04 -1.54
CA THR A 108 4.91 13.71 -2.48
C THR A 108 5.58 13.96 -3.84
N GLY A 109 6.85 14.39 -3.84
CA GLY A 109 7.61 14.76 -5.03
C GLY A 109 7.57 16.28 -5.29
N PRO A 110 7.83 16.73 -6.53
CA PRO A 110 7.81 18.14 -6.88
C PRO A 110 6.44 18.79 -6.64
N VAL A 111 6.40 19.88 -5.88
CA VAL A 111 5.22 20.71 -5.61
C VAL A 111 5.53 22.15 -6.03
N VAL A 112 4.61 22.76 -6.76
CA VAL A 112 4.78 24.10 -7.33
C VAL A 112 3.87 25.06 -6.58
N ALA A 113 4.43 26.13 -6.03
CA ALA A 113 3.68 27.10 -5.25
C ALA A 113 2.59 27.79 -6.08
N GLU A 114 2.94 28.18 -7.32
CA GLU A 114 2.06 28.86 -8.26
C GLU A 114 1.95 28.11 -9.59
N PRO A 115 0.94 27.25 -9.75
CA PRO A 115 0.77 26.48 -10.98
C PRO A 115 0.47 27.35 -12.21
N VAL A 116 0.97 26.95 -13.37
CA VAL A 116 0.79 27.65 -14.65
C VAL A 116 -0.66 27.53 -15.13
N ARG A 117 -1.32 28.66 -15.42
CA ARG A 117 -2.71 28.72 -15.91
C ARG A 117 -2.88 29.62 -17.14
N THR A 118 -1.97 30.57 -17.35
CA THR A 118 -2.09 31.63 -18.36
C THR A 118 -0.79 31.88 -19.10
N HIS A 119 -0.83 32.61 -20.22
CA HIS A 119 0.38 33.04 -20.93
C HIS A 119 1.32 33.88 -20.06
N ALA A 120 0.77 34.75 -19.22
CA ALA A 120 1.56 35.54 -18.27
C ALA A 120 2.36 34.64 -17.32
N ASP A 121 1.80 33.49 -16.90
CA ASP A 121 2.53 32.52 -16.07
C ASP A 121 3.72 31.89 -16.81
N VAL A 122 3.58 31.63 -18.11
CA VAL A 122 4.67 31.12 -18.95
C VAL A 122 5.76 32.17 -19.13
N GLU A 123 5.39 33.44 -19.29
CA GLU A 123 6.34 34.55 -19.43
C GLU A 123 7.18 34.79 -18.17
N ARG A 124 6.66 34.43 -16.99
CA ARG A 124 7.41 34.50 -15.72
C ARG A 124 8.53 33.46 -15.63
N ILE A 125 8.46 32.38 -16.40
CA ILE A 125 9.52 31.36 -16.46
C ILE A 125 10.67 31.91 -17.31
N ARG A 126 11.71 32.40 -16.65
CA ARG A 126 12.86 32.99 -17.35
C ARG A 126 13.69 31.91 -18.06
N GLN A 127 14.40 32.33 -19.10
CA GLN A 127 15.44 31.50 -19.68
C GLN A 127 16.59 31.37 -18.67
N ILE A 128 17.17 30.17 -18.58
CA ILE A 128 18.41 29.96 -17.80
C ILE A 128 19.62 30.37 -18.62
N THR A 129 20.67 30.78 -17.92
CA THR A 129 22.00 31.06 -18.42
C THR A 129 22.99 30.07 -17.82
N VAL A 130 24.20 30.00 -18.36
CA VAL A 130 25.29 29.15 -17.82
C VAL A 130 25.57 29.47 -16.35
N ASP A 131 25.50 30.74 -15.96
CA ASP A 131 25.78 31.18 -14.59
C ASP A 131 24.77 30.63 -13.56
N ASP A 132 23.51 30.50 -13.97
CA ASP A 132 22.41 30.00 -13.12
C ASP A 132 22.60 28.56 -12.65
N VAL A 133 23.39 27.78 -13.40
CA VAL A 133 23.65 26.37 -13.16
C VAL A 133 25.15 26.06 -13.19
N SER A 134 25.99 27.07 -12.89
CA SER A 134 27.45 26.95 -12.84
C SER A 134 27.94 25.82 -11.91
N TYR A 135 27.22 25.58 -10.81
CA TYR A 135 27.45 24.47 -9.88
C TYR A 135 27.30 23.08 -10.55
N VAL A 136 26.42 22.93 -11.54
CA VAL A 136 26.28 21.69 -12.31
C VAL A 136 27.51 21.47 -13.18
N ALA A 137 27.98 22.52 -13.86
CA ALA A 137 29.19 22.46 -14.67
C ALA A 137 30.42 22.12 -13.82
N GLU A 138 30.51 22.67 -12.61
CA GLU A 138 31.55 22.34 -11.65
C GLU A 138 31.49 20.87 -11.21
N ALA A 139 30.31 20.38 -10.82
CA ALA A 139 30.11 18.99 -10.43
C ALA A 139 30.48 18.01 -11.56
N VAL A 140 30.10 18.32 -12.80
CA VAL A 140 30.45 17.52 -13.97
C VAL A 140 31.97 17.48 -14.18
N ARG A 141 32.67 18.61 -14.07
CA ARG A 141 34.15 18.63 -14.20
C ARG A 141 34.84 17.80 -13.14
N LEU A 142 34.39 17.90 -11.88
CA LEU A 142 34.90 17.09 -10.77
C LEU A 142 34.65 15.60 -11.04
N LEU A 143 33.44 15.24 -11.47
CA LEU A 143 33.09 13.87 -11.79
C LEU A 143 33.89 13.29 -12.96
N VAL A 144 34.06 14.03 -14.04
CA VAL A 144 34.86 13.59 -15.19
C VAL A 144 36.32 13.34 -14.79
N ALA A 145 36.88 14.18 -13.90
CA ALA A 145 38.23 13.96 -13.36
C ALA A 145 38.32 12.70 -12.49
N GLU A 146 37.33 12.44 -11.64
CA GLU A 146 37.31 11.31 -10.69
C GLU A 146 36.92 9.97 -11.34
N LEU A 147 36.04 9.97 -12.35
CA LEU A 147 35.54 8.75 -13.00
C LEU A 147 36.58 8.11 -13.95
N GLY A 148 37.61 8.85 -14.36
CA GLY A 148 38.63 8.38 -15.27
C GLY A 148 38.03 7.93 -16.62
N SER A 149 38.10 6.63 -16.92
CA SER A 149 37.59 6.06 -18.18
C SER A 149 36.09 5.76 -18.18
N THR A 150 35.40 5.83 -17.04
CA THR A 150 33.96 5.60 -16.96
C THR A 150 33.19 6.84 -17.43
N PRO A 151 32.43 6.78 -18.55
CA PRO A 151 31.70 7.93 -19.05
C PRO A 151 30.59 8.38 -18.09
N LEU A 152 30.43 9.70 -17.97
CA LEU A 152 29.32 10.33 -17.27
C LEU A 152 28.17 10.64 -18.23
N ILE A 153 26.96 10.27 -17.83
CA ILE A 153 25.71 10.57 -18.52
C ILE A 153 25.10 11.82 -17.85
N GLY A 154 24.93 12.88 -18.63
CA GLY A 154 24.14 14.05 -18.26
C GLY A 154 22.65 13.77 -18.38
N PHE A 155 21.82 14.53 -17.68
CA PHE A 155 20.40 14.22 -17.57
C PHE A 155 19.52 15.45 -17.37
N ALA A 156 18.31 15.40 -17.94
CA ALA A 156 17.27 16.38 -17.71
C ALA A 156 15.85 15.81 -17.90
N GLY A 157 14.86 16.47 -17.28
CA GLY A 157 13.45 16.16 -17.50
C GLY A 157 12.95 16.61 -18.88
N ALA A 158 12.10 15.79 -19.49
CA ALA A 158 11.45 16.12 -20.76
C ALA A 158 10.34 17.18 -20.58
N PRO A 159 10.07 18.02 -21.61
CA PRO A 159 9.12 19.12 -21.51
C PRO A 159 7.72 18.71 -21.05
N PHE A 160 7.18 17.56 -21.50
CA PHE A 160 5.86 17.10 -21.06
C PHE A 160 5.79 16.83 -19.56
N THR A 161 6.77 16.08 -19.03
CA THR A 161 6.84 15.77 -17.60
C THR A 161 6.98 17.05 -16.77
N LEU A 162 7.86 17.98 -17.19
CA LEU A 162 8.04 19.25 -16.48
C LEU A 162 6.80 20.14 -16.54
N ALA A 163 6.19 20.30 -17.72
CA ALA A 163 4.95 21.05 -17.89
C ALA A 163 3.82 20.49 -17.03
N SER A 164 3.73 19.16 -16.96
CA SER A 164 2.71 18.51 -16.13
C SER A 164 2.88 18.82 -14.65
N TYR A 165 4.11 18.88 -14.11
CA TYR A 165 4.31 19.34 -12.72
C TYR A 165 3.85 20.79 -12.53
N LEU A 166 4.23 21.67 -13.46
CA LEU A 166 3.87 23.09 -13.42
C LEU A 166 2.36 23.33 -13.54
N VAL A 167 1.64 22.50 -14.30
CA VAL A 167 0.19 22.61 -14.48
C VAL A 167 -0.56 21.91 -13.35
N GLU A 168 -0.16 20.72 -12.93
CA GLU A 168 -0.88 20.00 -11.87
C GLU A 168 -0.71 20.70 -10.50
N GLY A 169 0.47 21.29 -10.28
CA GLY A 169 0.91 21.86 -9.01
C GLY A 169 1.53 20.83 -8.06
N GLY A 170 1.63 19.57 -8.49
CA GLY A 170 2.08 18.44 -7.68
C GLY A 170 2.00 17.11 -8.44
N PRO A 171 2.26 15.96 -7.79
CA PRO A 171 2.10 14.65 -8.40
C PRO A 171 0.64 14.42 -8.81
N SER A 172 0.43 13.87 -10.02
CA SER A 172 -0.89 13.55 -10.55
C SER A 172 -0.89 12.14 -11.13
N ARG A 173 -2.00 11.40 -10.95
CA ARG A 173 -2.16 10.04 -11.51
C ARG A 173 -2.93 10.05 -12.83
N THR A 174 -3.78 11.05 -13.04
CA THR A 174 -4.66 11.17 -14.22
C THR A 174 -4.22 12.28 -15.16
N HIS A 175 -3.35 13.20 -14.71
CA HIS A 175 -2.89 14.37 -15.45
C HIS A 175 -4.06 15.20 -16.02
N ALA A 176 -5.16 15.27 -15.26
CA ALA A 176 -6.42 15.83 -15.76
C ALA A 176 -6.31 17.33 -16.09
N LYS A 177 -5.60 18.13 -15.27
CA LYS A 177 -5.41 19.56 -15.53
C LYS A 177 -4.47 19.78 -16.72
N THR A 178 -3.41 18.98 -16.78
CA THR A 178 -2.45 18.98 -17.88
C THR A 178 -3.15 18.71 -19.21
N LYS A 179 -3.95 17.63 -19.28
CA LYS A 179 -4.69 17.27 -20.49
C LYS A 179 -5.78 18.29 -20.82
N ALA A 180 -6.48 18.82 -19.82
CA ALA A 180 -7.46 19.88 -20.03
C ALA A 180 -6.83 21.13 -20.65
N LEU A 181 -5.63 21.54 -20.19
CA LEU A 181 -4.89 22.64 -20.80
C LEU A 181 -4.41 22.29 -22.21
N MET A 182 -3.79 21.12 -22.38
CA MET A 182 -3.26 20.64 -23.66
C MET A 182 -4.33 20.59 -24.77
N TYR A 183 -5.56 20.16 -24.44
CA TYR A 183 -6.65 20.11 -25.41
C TYR A 183 -7.43 21.43 -25.51
N GLY A 184 -7.61 22.14 -24.40
CA GLY A 184 -8.44 23.32 -24.32
C GLY A 184 -7.77 24.60 -24.80
N ASP A 185 -6.44 24.68 -24.67
CA ASP A 185 -5.62 25.80 -25.13
C ASP A 185 -4.26 25.31 -25.66
N PRO A 186 -4.23 24.75 -26.90
CA PRO A 186 -3.00 24.24 -27.50
C PRO A 186 -1.90 25.31 -27.63
N ASP A 187 -2.25 26.57 -27.88
CA ASP A 187 -1.28 27.65 -28.06
C ASP A 187 -0.51 27.92 -26.76
N LEU A 188 -1.24 28.03 -25.64
CA LEU A 188 -0.63 28.14 -24.31
C LEU A 188 0.20 26.90 -23.96
N TRP A 189 -0.30 25.70 -24.28
CA TRP A 189 0.43 24.46 -24.06
C TRP A 189 1.76 24.41 -24.83
N HIS A 190 1.76 24.77 -26.11
CA HIS A 190 2.96 24.80 -26.94
C HIS A 190 3.91 25.92 -26.52
N ALA A 191 3.41 27.07 -26.06
CA ALA A 191 4.24 28.12 -25.47
C ALA A 191 4.98 27.62 -24.21
N LEU A 192 4.27 26.95 -23.29
CA LEU A 192 4.85 26.38 -22.07
C LEU A 192 5.90 25.31 -22.39
N CYS A 193 5.54 24.30 -23.19
CA CYS A 193 6.46 23.22 -23.52
C CYS A 193 7.66 23.70 -24.35
N GLY A 194 7.47 24.72 -25.21
CA GLY A 194 8.55 25.35 -25.96
C GLY A 194 9.55 26.04 -25.04
N ARG A 195 9.06 26.82 -24.07
CA ARG A 195 9.89 27.45 -23.04
C ARG A 195 10.70 26.43 -22.25
N LEU A 196 10.06 25.33 -21.82
CA LEU A 196 10.72 24.27 -21.08
C LEU A 196 11.72 23.50 -21.95
N ALA A 197 11.45 23.31 -23.24
CA ALA A 197 12.40 22.71 -24.18
C ALA A 197 13.67 23.56 -24.31
N ASP A 198 13.55 24.88 -24.39
CA ASP A 198 14.70 25.78 -24.45
C ASP A 198 15.54 25.75 -23.17
N ILE A 199 14.89 25.74 -22.01
CA ILE A 199 15.54 25.62 -20.70
C ILE A 199 16.26 24.26 -20.57
N THR A 200 15.60 23.17 -20.93
CA THR A 200 16.18 21.83 -20.89
C THR A 200 17.35 21.68 -21.86
N LEU A 201 17.26 22.25 -23.06
CA LEU A 201 18.34 22.25 -24.04
C LEU A 201 19.59 22.97 -23.50
N GLU A 202 19.42 24.18 -22.97
CA GLU A 202 20.54 24.95 -22.40
C GLU A 202 21.18 24.20 -21.23
N PHE A 203 20.36 23.62 -20.34
CA PHE A 203 20.83 22.84 -19.22
C PHE A 203 21.67 21.62 -19.63
N LEU A 204 21.26 20.93 -20.70
CA LEU A 204 22.02 19.80 -21.26
C LEU A 204 23.29 20.29 -21.96
N ARG A 205 23.27 21.42 -22.67
CA ARG A 205 24.46 22.02 -23.29
C ARG A 205 25.53 22.39 -22.27
N VAL A 206 25.13 22.92 -21.11
CA VAL A 206 26.05 23.19 -19.99
C VAL A 206 26.76 21.90 -19.54
N GLN A 207 26.02 20.80 -19.40
CA GLN A 207 26.59 19.50 -19.04
C GLN A 207 27.54 18.96 -20.11
N VAL A 208 27.17 19.07 -21.40
CA VAL A 208 28.03 18.69 -22.53
C VAL A 208 29.33 19.49 -22.53
N ALA A 209 29.24 20.82 -22.43
CA ALA A 209 30.40 21.70 -22.41
C ALA A 209 31.33 21.41 -21.21
N ALA A 210 30.77 20.91 -20.10
CA ALA A 210 31.53 20.51 -18.92
C ALA A 210 32.15 19.09 -19.04
N GLY A 211 31.74 18.28 -20.01
CA GLY A 211 32.41 17.02 -20.37
C GLY A 211 31.61 15.73 -20.21
N VAL A 212 30.27 15.76 -20.13
CA VAL A 212 29.51 14.49 -20.15
C VAL A 212 29.70 13.75 -21.48
N GLY A 213 29.79 12.42 -21.42
CA GLY A 213 30.01 11.57 -22.61
C GLY A 213 28.72 11.18 -23.34
N ALA A 214 27.57 11.29 -22.68
CA ALA A 214 26.23 11.07 -23.24
C ALA A 214 25.19 11.90 -22.48
N VAL A 215 24.00 12.07 -23.04
CA VAL A 215 22.89 12.78 -22.39
C VAL A 215 21.60 11.96 -22.42
N GLN A 216 20.79 12.07 -21.36
CA GLN A 216 19.48 11.44 -21.28
C GLN A 216 18.36 12.45 -21.04
N LEU A 217 17.39 12.46 -21.95
CA LEU A 217 16.11 13.14 -21.81
C LEU A 217 15.08 12.16 -21.23
N PHE A 218 14.50 12.52 -20.08
CA PHE A 218 13.67 11.61 -19.29
C PHE A 218 12.22 12.06 -19.19
N ASP A 219 11.32 11.25 -19.74
CA ASP A 219 9.89 11.54 -19.83
C ASP A 219 9.07 10.53 -19.02
N SER A 220 9.07 10.68 -17.68
CA SER A 220 8.44 9.72 -16.78
C SER A 220 6.92 9.64 -16.90
N TRP A 221 6.26 10.66 -17.45
CA TRP A 221 4.79 10.72 -17.51
C TRP A 221 4.23 10.55 -18.92
N ALA A 222 5.07 10.51 -19.97
CA ALA A 222 4.60 10.38 -21.36
C ALA A 222 3.67 9.17 -21.61
N GLY A 223 3.84 8.07 -20.86
CA GLY A 223 2.95 6.90 -20.95
C GLY A 223 1.48 7.16 -20.63
N ALA A 224 1.14 8.36 -20.14
CA ALA A 224 -0.25 8.78 -19.97
C ALA A 224 -0.94 9.19 -21.28
N LEU A 225 -0.22 9.30 -22.39
CA LEU A 225 -0.72 9.82 -23.67
C LEU A 225 -0.99 8.73 -24.71
N SER A 226 -1.93 9.01 -25.61
CA SER A 226 -2.06 8.24 -26.85
C SER A 226 -0.92 8.60 -27.82
N ALA A 227 -0.64 7.73 -28.79
CA ALA A 227 0.36 8.02 -29.83
C ALA A 227 0.03 9.28 -30.64
N ALA A 228 -1.26 9.55 -30.89
CA ALA A 228 -1.71 10.74 -31.60
C ALA A 228 -1.44 12.02 -30.79
N ASP A 229 -1.76 11.99 -29.49
CA ASP A 229 -1.51 13.13 -28.60
C ASP A 229 -0.02 13.39 -28.44
N TYR A 230 0.78 12.34 -28.25
CA TYR A 230 2.23 12.48 -28.11
C TYR A 230 2.84 13.15 -29.34
N ARG A 231 2.49 12.68 -30.56
CA ARG A 231 3.00 13.27 -31.81
C ARG A 231 2.61 14.73 -31.99
N THR A 232 1.39 15.07 -31.61
CA THR A 232 0.86 16.43 -31.80
C THR A 232 1.43 17.39 -30.77
N TYR A 233 1.34 17.03 -29.49
CA TYR A 233 1.52 17.97 -28.38
C TYR A 233 2.88 17.88 -27.69
N VAL A 234 3.61 16.76 -27.82
CA VAL A 234 4.85 16.50 -27.04
C VAL A 234 6.07 16.33 -27.92
N GLN A 235 5.99 15.48 -28.95
CA GLN A 235 7.11 15.13 -29.82
C GLN A 235 7.85 16.35 -30.39
N PRO A 236 7.19 17.44 -30.85
CA PRO A 236 7.90 18.61 -31.38
C PRO A 236 8.88 19.23 -30.37
N HIS A 237 8.53 19.19 -29.08
CA HIS A 237 9.35 19.77 -28.00
C HIS A 237 10.51 18.85 -27.62
N SER A 238 10.29 17.53 -27.59
CA SER A 238 11.40 16.57 -27.44
C SER A 238 12.36 16.62 -28.64
N THR A 239 11.83 16.79 -29.86
CA THR A 239 12.63 17.02 -31.07
C THR A 239 13.47 18.27 -30.97
N ARG A 240 12.91 19.37 -30.43
CA ARG A 240 13.66 20.60 -30.21
C ARG A 240 14.85 20.40 -29.26
N VAL A 241 14.66 19.67 -28.16
CA VAL A 241 15.74 19.37 -27.20
C VAL A 241 16.82 18.46 -27.84
N LEU A 242 16.42 17.29 -28.35
CA LEU A 242 17.38 16.30 -28.85
C LEU A 242 18.04 16.73 -30.18
N GLY A 243 17.29 17.42 -31.04
CA GLY A 243 17.80 18.00 -32.28
C GLY A 243 18.77 19.17 -32.02
N GLY A 244 18.51 19.98 -30.99
CA GLY A 244 19.42 21.05 -30.56
C GLY A 244 20.75 20.58 -29.98
N LEU A 245 20.91 19.27 -29.76
CA LEU A 245 22.15 18.62 -29.31
C LEU A 245 22.81 17.79 -30.42
N ALA A 246 22.32 17.83 -31.67
CA ALA A 246 22.86 17.03 -32.76
C ALA A 246 24.33 17.39 -33.09
N ASP A 247 24.72 18.64 -32.86
CA ASP A 247 26.07 19.17 -33.05
C ASP A 247 27.02 18.88 -31.89
N ALA A 248 26.50 18.37 -30.76
CA ALA A 248 27.26 18.13 -29.54
C ALA A 248 28.22 16.91 -29.62
N GLY A 249 28.05 16.03 -30.61
CA GLY A 249 28.91 14.84 -30.80
C GLY A 249 28.77 13.73 -29.74
N VAL A 250 27.84 13.88 -28.79
CA VAL A 250 27.55 12.89 -27.72
C VAL A 250 26.26 12.12 -28.02
N PRO A 251 26.16 10.82 -27.65
CA PRO A 251 24.92 10.07 -27.83
C PRO A 251 23.76 10.64 -27.03
N ARG A 252 22.58 10.69 -27.65
CA ARG A 252 21.35 11.23 -27.07
C ARG A 252 20.37 10.11 -26.77
N ILE A 253 20.04 9.95 -25.49
CA ILE A 253 19.11 8.95 -24.99
C ILE A 253 17.75 9.59 -24.75
N HIS A 254 16.68 8.93 -25.20
CA HIS A 254 15.31 9.29 -24.84
C HIS A 254 14.64 8.12 -24.11
N PHE A 255 14.33 8.31 -22.83
CA PHE A 255 13.72 7.28 -21.99
C PHE A 255 12.35 7.75 -21.48
N GLY A 256 11.37 6.85 -21.49
CA GLY A 256 10.04 7.09 -20.96
C GLY A 256 9.49 5.87 -20.23
N VAL A 257 8.50 6.08 -19.35
CA VAL A 257 7.84 5.00 -18.58
C VAL A 257 6.43 4.79 -19.11
N GLY A 258 6.03 3.53 -19.32
CA GLY A 258 4.71 3.19 -19.88
C GLY A 258 4.55 3.59 -21.35
N THR A 259 5.64 3.68 -22.11
CA THR A 259 5.69 4.28 -23.46
C THR A 259 5.72 3.25 -24.58
N ALA A 260 5.27 2.01 -24.35
CA ALA A 260 5.31 0.91 -25.34
C ALA A 260 4.75 1.29 -26.73
N GLU A 261 3.65 2.06 -26.74
CA GLU A 261 2.99 2.55 -27.97
C GLU A 261 3.59 3.84 -28.53
N LEU A 262 4.49 4.49 -27.78
CA LEU A 262 5.14 5.75 -28.13
C LEU A 262 6.58 5.55 -28.62
N LEU A 263 7.16 4.36 -28.47
CA LEU A 263 8.55 4.05 -28.85
C LEU A 263 8.93 4.53 -30.27
N PRO A 264 8.11 4.35 -31.33
CA PRO A 264 8.45 4.86 -32.66
C PRO A 264 8.53 6.39 -32.71
N ALA A 265 7.60 7.09 -32.04
CA ALA A 265 7.59 8.55 -32.00
C ALA A 265 8.75 9.11 -31.15
N MET A 266 9.11 8.44 -30.06
CA MET A 266 10.27 8.79 -29.23
C MET A 266 11.59 8.63 -29.99
N ALA A 267 11.72 7.59 -30.81
CA ALA A 267 12.87 7.39 -31.69
C ALA A 267 12.98 8.49 -32.76
N GLN A 268 11.85 8.83 -33.38
CA GLN A 268 11.73 9.89 -34.39
C GLN A 268 12.01 11.30 -33.84
N ALA A 269 11.96 11.50 -32.52
CA ALA A 269 12.30 12.76 -31.88
C ALA A 269 13.80 13.10 -31.94
N GLY A 270 14.64 12.27 -32.57
CA GLY A 270 16.07 12.54 -32.74
C GLY A 270 16.97 11.84 -31.72
N ALA A 271 16.47 10.80 -31.05
CA ALA A 271 17.28 9.96 -30.16
C ALA A 271 18.23 9.05 -30.96
N ASP A 272 19.42 8.80 -30.40
CA ASP A 272 20.35 7.76 -30.89
C ASP A 272 20.09 6.44 -30.15
N VAL A 273 19.66 6.54 -28.89
CA VAL A 273 19.30 5.43 -28.01
C VAL A 273 17.88 5.62 -27.49
N VAL A 274 17.04 4.60 -27.59
CA VAL A 274 15.70 4.61 -27.01
C VAL A 274 15.65 3.73 -25.77
N GLY A 275 15.19 4.31 -24.67
CA GLY A 275 15.00 3.63 -23.41
C GLY A 275 13.66 2.90 -23.35
N VAL A 276 13.71 1.61 -22.99
CA VAL A 276 12.55 0.70 -22.93
C VAL A 276 12.25 0.34 -21.48
N ASP A 277 10.98 0.46 -21.09
CA ASP A 277 10.51 0.08 -19.76
C ASP A 277 10.17 -1.41 -19.67
N TRP A 278 10.34 -1.99 -18.46
CA TRP A 278 10.32 -3.43 -18.19
C TRP A 278 9.09 -4.20 -18.68
N ARG A 279 8.02 -3.50 -19.05
CA ARG A 279 6.76 -4.06 -19.51
C ARG A 279 6.82 -4.54 -20.95
N THR A 280 7.78 -4.05 -21.75
CA THR A 280 7.89 -4.36 -23.18
C THR A 280 9.16 -5.17 -23.45
N PRO A 281 9.08 -6.45 -23.84
CA PRO A 281 10.27 -7.25 -24.22
C PRO A 281 11.16 -6.53 -25.24
N LEU A 282 12.49 -6.70 -25.13
CA LEU A 282 13.43 -5.88 -25.92
C LEU A 282 13.41 -6.20 -27.41
N ASP A 283 13.13 -7.43 -27.77
CA ASP A 283 12.93 -7.87 -29.15
C ASP A 283 11.71 -7.19 -29.80
N VAL A 284 10.59 -7.15 -29.07
CA VAL A 284 9.36 -6.44 -29.48
C VAL A 284 9.60 -4.94 -29.60
N ALA A 285 10.26 -4.34 -28.60
CA ALA A 285 10.57 -2.92 -28.61
C ALA A 285 11.46 -2.55 -29.81
N THR A 286 12.50 -3.33 -30.09
CA THR A 286 13.40 -3.03 -31.21
C THR A 286 12.71 -3.19 -32.57
N GLY A 287 11.80 -4.16 -32.71
CA GLY A 287 10.95 -4.28 -33.90
C GLY A 287 10.06 -3.05 -34.14
N ARG A 288 9.62 -2.35 -33.08
CA ARG A 288 8.84 -1.11 -33.18
C ARG A 288 9.69 0.13 -33.44
N ILE A 289 10.87 0.21 -32.82
CA ILE A 289 11.77 1.36 -32.88
C ILE A 289 12.47 1.45 -34.24
N GLY A 290 12.94 0.32 -34.77
CA GLY A 290 13.79 0.25 -35.95
C GLY A 290 15.23 -0.13 -35.60
N ALA A 291 15.91 -0.79 -36.55
CA ALA A 291 17.27 -1.30 -36.38
C ALA A 291 18.36 -0.21 -36.43
N ASP A 292 17.99 1.03 -36.77
CA ASP A 292 18.90 2.17 -36.85
C ASP A 292 19.16 2.85 -35.49
N LYS A 293 18.54 2.36 -34.41
CA LYS A 293 18.68 2.89 -33.04
C LYS A 293 19.22 1.85 -32.08
N ALA A 294 20.00 2.31 -31.09
CA ALA A 294 20.36 1.47 -29.94
C ALA A 294 19.19 1.44 -28.94
N VAL A 295 19.11 0.37 -28.14
CA VAL A 295 18.11 0.22 -27.09
C VAL A 295 18.75 -0.05 -25.74
N GLN A 296 18.12 0.44 -24.67
CA GLN A 296 18.53 0.16 -23.29
C GLN A 296 17.32 -0.14 -22.40
N GLY A 297 17.53 -0.88 -21.31
CA GLY A 297 16.47 -1.44 -20.47
C GLY A 297 16.87 -2.83 -20.00
N ASN A 298 15.99 -3.75 -19.60
CA ASN A 298 14.54 -3.73 -19.51
C ASN A 298 14.10 -4.43 -18.21
N LEU A 299 14.97 -4.38 -17.19
CA LEU A 299 14.77 -5.19 -16.00
C LEU A 299 13.67 -4.57 -15.15
N ASP A 300 12.70 -5.40 -14.76
CA ASP A 300 11.75 -5.02 -13.72
C ASP A 300 12.52 -4.79 -12.42
N PRO A 301 12.50 -3.58 -11.84
CA PRO A 301 13.23 -3.31 -10.61
C PRO A 301 12.79 -4.21 -9.45
N CYS A 302 11.59 -4.80 -9.50
CA CYS A 302 11.11 -5.73 -8.49
C CYS A 302 11.88 -7.06 -8.48
N VAL A 303 12.46 -7.46 -9.62
CA VAL A 303 13.30 -8.67 -9.74
C VAL A 303 14.49 -8.61 -8.81
N LEU A 304 14.99 -7.42 -8.49
CA LEU A 304 16.16 -7.23 -7.64
C LEU A 304 15.92 -7.56 -6.17
N PHE A 305 14.65 -7.72 -5.77
CA PHE A 305 14.27 -8.24 -4.45
C PHE A 305 14.14 -9.77 -4.44
N ALA A 306 14.28 -10.41 -5.61
CA ALA A 306 14.28 -11.85 -5.75
C ALA A 306 15.67 -12.44 -5.44
N PRO A 307 15.76 -13.76 -5.23
CA PRO A 307 17.03 -14.45 -5.02
C PRO A 307 17.91 -14.35 -6.27
N TRP A 308 19.24 -14.40 -6.09
CA TRP A 308 20.20 -14.31 -7.18
C TRP A 308 19.89 -15.22 -8.40
N PRO A 309 19.49 -16.50 -8.23
CA PRO A 309 19.14 -17.34 -9.39
C PRO A 309 18.00 -16.78 -10.26
N VAL A 310 17.03 -16.09 -9.66
CA VAL A 310 15.92 -15.44 -10.40
C VAL A 310 16.42 -14.19 -11.10
N VAL A 311 17.21 -13.37 -10.40
CA VAL A 311 17.85 -12.17 -10.98
C VAL A 311 18.69 -12.56 -12.19
N GLU A 312 19.54 -13.58 -12.04
CA GLU A 312 20.39 -14.10 -13.11
C GLU A 312 19.57 -14.59 -14.30
N THR A 313 18.50 -15.35 -14.05
CA THR A 313 17.62 -15.87 -15.10
C THR A 313 16.97 -14.74 -15.90
N GLU A 314 16.41 -13.73 -15.21
CA GLU A 314 15.77 -12.58 -15.84
C GLU A 314 16.77 -11.72 -16.63
N VAL A 315 17.96 -11.48 -16.07
CA VAL A 315 19.03 -10.76 -16.77
C VAL A 315 19.46 -11.53 -18.03
N ARG A 316 19.63 -12.87 -17.94
CA ARG A 316 19.98 -13.70 -19.10
C ARG A 316 18.88 -13.68 -20.17
N ARG A 317 17.61 -13.70 -19.79
CA ARG A 317 16.46 -13.56 -20.71
C ARG A 317 16.51 -12.23 -21.45
N ILE A 318 16.66 -11.11 -20.74
CA ILE A 318 16.75 -9.77 -21.33
C ILE A 318 17.95 -9.65 -22.29
N LEU A 319 19.10 -10.20 -21.90
CA LEU A 319 20.29 -10.24 -22.76
C LEU A 319 20.06 -11.11 -24.01
N ALA A 320 19.28 -12.19 -23.91
CA ALA A 320 18.93 -13.02 -25.06
C ALA A 320 17.96 -12.29 -26.02
N GLU A 321 16.95 -11.59 -25.49
CA GLU A 321 16.03 -10.75 -26.27
C GLU A 321 16.78 -9.64 -27.03
N GLY A 322 17.71 -8.96 -26.37
CA GLY A 322 18.56 -7.97 -27.01
C GLY A 322 19.45 -8.52 -28.13
N ARG A 323 19.86 -9.80 -28.04
CA ARG A 323 20.67 -10.50 -29.05
C ARG A 323 19.86 -11.07 -30.21
N ALA A 324 18.59 -11.40 -30.03
CA ALA A 324 17.73 -12.00 -31.06
C ALA A 324 17.33 -11.02 -32.19
N THR A 325 17.85 -9.79 -32.16
CA THR A 325 17.51 -8.71 -33.09
C THR A 325 18.50 -8.65 -34.26
N PRO A 326 18.08 -8.41 -35.52
CA PRO A 326 18.98 -8.41 -36.67
C PRO A 326 20.03 -7.27 -36.61
N ALA A 327 21.30 -7.68 -36.49
CA ALA A 327 22.57 -6.98 -36.73
C ALA A 327 22.77 -5.56 -36.13
N THR A 328 23.76 -5.46 -35.22
CA THR A 328 24.39 -4.27 -34.59
C THR A 328 23.79 -3.68 -33.30
N SER A 329 22.80 -4.32 -32.66
CA SER A 329 22.31 -3.88 -31.34
C SER A 329 23.20 -4.37 -30.19
N SER A 330 24.16 -3.55 -29.77
CA SER A 330 24.77 -3.62 -28.44
C SER A 330 23.74 -3.16 -27.40
N THR A 331 22.98 -4.11 -26.85
CA THR A 331 22.02 -3.87 -25.77
C THR A 331 22.76 -3.60 -24.46
N SER A 332 22.38 -2.57 -23.69
CA SER A 332 22.84 -2.37 -22.31
C SER A 332 21.78 -2.84 -21.32
N ALA A 333 22.09 -3.84 -20.48
CA ALA A 333 21.18 -4.32 -19.43
C ALA A 333 21.40 -3.55 -18.12
N THR A 334 20.33 -3.01 -17.53
CA THR A 334 20.35 -2.30 -16.24
C THR A 334 19.84 -3.22 -15.11
N ALA A 335 20.64 -3.53 -14.08
CA ALA A 335 20.26 -4.40 -12.94
C ALA A 335 20.83 -3.95 -11.56
N CYS A 336 20.03 -3.30 -10.71
CA CYS A 336 20.47 -2.75 -9.41
C CYS A 336 20.49 -3.82 -8.28
N CYS A 337 21.65 -4.34 -7.87
CA CYS A 337 21.75 -5.32 -6.78
C CYS A 337 22.14 -4.67 -5.44
N PRO A 338 21.43 -4.92 -4.32
CA PRO A 338 21.98 -4.70 -3.00
C PRO A 338 22.09 -6.04 -2.26
N ARG A 339 23.29 -6.63 -2.20
CA ARG A 339 23.71 -7.36 -0.99
C ARG A 339 25.24 -7.45 -0.89
N PRO A 340 25.80 -7.40 0.34
CA PRO A 340 27.22 -7.56 0.59
C PRO A 340 27.59 -9.03 0.54
N THR A 341 28.69 -9.39 -0.13
CA THR A 341 29.29 -10.72 -0.04
C THR A 341 30.28 -10.81 1.13
N PRO A 342 30.45 -12.02 1.70
CA PRO A 342 31.13 -12.25 2.98
C PRO A 342 32.58 -12.65 2.77
N THR A 343 33.47 -12.28 3.69
CA THR A 343 34.82 -12.86 3.78
C THR A 343 35.13 -13.32 5.21
N CYS A 344 35.33 -14.64 5.33
CA CYS A 344 36.23 -15.47 6.19
C CYS A 344 36.58 -15.05 7.64
N SER A 345 36.78 -15.91 8.64
CA SER A 345 36.56 -17.35 8.96
C SER A 345 36.79 -17.52 10.51
N PRO A 346 37.00 -18.72 11.10
CA PRO A 346 36.19 -19.33 12.16
C PRO A 346 36.75 -19.16 13.60
N GLY A 347 35.89 -19.15 14.61
CA GLY A 347 36.35 -19.16 16.01
C GLY A 347 35.24 -19.47 17.02
N SER A 348 35.22 -20.72 17.48
CA SER A 348 34.74 -21.23 18.78
C SER A 348 33.68 -20.44 19.58
N SER A 349 32.50 -21.03 19.77
CA SER A 349 32.07 -21.56 21.08
C SER A 349 30.60 -22.00 21.04
N THR A 350 30.39 -23.31 21.24
CA THR A 350 29.27 -23.97 21.93
C THR A 350 28.08 -23.12 22.36
N TRP A 351 26.85 -23.53 22.03
CA TRP A 351 25.84 -24.02 22.99
C TRP A 351 24.68 -24.73 22.27
N CYS A 352 24.34 -25.91 22.80
CA CYS A 352 23.33 -26.89 22.40
C CYS A 352 21.93 -26.37 22.03
N THR A 353 21.32 -26.96 21.00
CA THR A 353 20.04 -27.68 21.15
C THR A 353 19.86 -28.73 20.04
N ARG A 354 19.27 -29.86 20.43
CA ARG A 354 19.31 -31.18 19.77
C ARG A 354 18.40 -31.27 18.54
N HIS A 355 18.87 -31.93 17.48
CA HIS A 355 18.01 -32.55 16.46
C HIS A 355 17.34 -33.81 17.04
N PRO A 356 16.09 -34.14 16.66
CA PRO A 356 15.61 -35.51 16.71
C PRO A 356 15.95 -36.26 15.41
N PRO A 357 16.03 -37.61 15.45
CA PRO A 357 16.66 -38.43 14.43
C PRO A 357 15.75 -38.77 13.25
N ALA A 358 16.38 -39.11 12.13
CA ALA A 358 15.77 -39.79 11.00
C ALA A 358 15.44 -41.26 11.34
N ASP A 359 14.36 -41.72 10.71
CA ASP A 359 13.88 -43.10 10.54
C ASP A 359 13.45 -43.91 11.77
N MET A 360 12.16 -44.27 11.80
CA MET A 360 11.68 -45.56 12.33
C MET A 360 10.38 -45.99 11.64
N ASP A 361 10.49 -47.13 10.96
CA ASP A 361 9.50 -48.18 10.68
C ASP A 361 8.00 -47.89 10.84
N ARG A 362 7.29 -48.00 9.71
CA ARG A 362 5.86 -48.37 9.68
C ARG A 362 5.74 -49.90 9.79
N THR A 363 5.55 -50.40 11.00
CA THR A 363 4.94 -51.72 11.23
C THR A 363 3.63 -51.58 11.98
N GLY A 364 2.65 -52.40 11.58
CA GLY A 364 1.23 -52.19 11.83
C GLY A 364 0.76 -52.26 13.28
N GLY A 365 -0.28 -51.47 13.54
CA GLY A 365 -1.16 -51.50 14.70
C GLY A 365 -2.45 -50.76 14.33
N ASP A 366 -3.60 -51.38 14.58
CA ASP A 366 -4.93 -50.81 14.38
C ASP A 366 -5.16 -49.66 15.39
N GLY A 367 -5.35 -48.41 14.92
CA GLY A 367 -5.51 -47.24 15.80
C GLY A 367 -5.33 -45.90 15.09
N ARG A 368 -6.42 -45.12 14.97
CA ARG A 368 -6.53 -43.83 14.27
C ARG A 368 -5.46 -42.82 14.73
N GLY A 369 -4.54 -42.44 13.84
CA GLY A 369 -3.61 -41.33 14.09
C GLY A 369 -4.27 -39.95 13.95
N GLY A 370 -3.81 -38.98 14.73
CA GLY A 370 -4.31 -37.61 14.75
C GLY A 370 -4.12 -36.85 13.45
N TRP A 371 -5.02 -35.91 13.17
CA TRP A 371 -5.01 -35.11 11.95
C TRP A 371 -3.92 -34.04 11.98
N ASN A 372 -3.46 -33.62 10.81
CA ASN A 372 -2.62 -32.43 10.62
C ASN A 372 -3.47 -31.34 9.96
N VAL A 373 -3.70 -30.23 10.66
CA VAL A 373 -4.54 -29.12 10.16
C VAL A 373 -3.75 -27.83 10.10
N ALA A 374 -3.73 -27.21 8.92
CA ALA A 374 -3.17 -25.87 8.73
C ALA A 374 -4.26 -24.80 8.89
N VAL A 375 -3.96 -23.77 9.68
CA VAL A 375 -4.73 -22.53 9.75
C VAL A 375 -3.89 -21.41 9.16
N VAL A 376 -4.32 -20.84 8.05
CA VAL A 376 -3.58 -19.79 7.33
C VAL A 376 -4.17 -18.43 7.71
N GLY A 377 -3.42 -17.66 8.49
CA GLY A 377 -3.79 -16.35 9.03
C GLY A 377 -3.88 -16.35 10.55
N GLY A 378 -2.97 -15.63 11.22
CA GLY A 378 -2.86 -15.52 12.68
C GLY A 378 -3.74 -14.44 13.31
N GLY A 379 -4.80 -14.00 12.62
CA GLY A 379 -5.81 -13.09 13.16
C GLY A 379 -6.80 -13.80 14.08
N ILE A 380 -7.71 -13.05 14.71
CA ILE A 380 -8.67 -13.61 15.69
C ILE A 380 -9.56 -14.74 15.11
N ALA A 381 -9.91 -14.69 13.82
CA ALA A 381 -10.66 -15.75 13.17
C ALA A 381 -9.85 -17.06 13.07
N GLY A 382 -8.57 -16.98 12.70
CA GLY A 382 -7.69 -18.15 12.64
C GLY A 382 -7.39 -18.71 14.03
N LEU A 383 -7.13 -17.84 15.01
CA LEU A 383 -6.91 -18.26 16.39
C LEU A 383 -8.17 -18.90 17.01
N ALA A 384 -9.36 -18.36 16.74
CA ALA A 384 -10.62 -18.99 17.15
C ALA A 384 -10.83 -20.36 16.50
N ALA A 385 -10.48 -20.51 15.21
CA ALA A 385 -10.49 -21.80 14.53
C ALA A 385 -9.53 -22.79 15.20
N ALA A 386 -8.29 -22.37 15.51
CA ALA A 386 -7.30 -23.20 16.19
C ALA A 386 -7.73 -23.63 17.59
N VAL A 387 -8.31 -22.71 18.38
CA VAL A 387 -8.92 -23.02 19.69
C VAL A 387 -10.03 -24.06 19.51
N ARG A 388 -10.93 -23.87 18.54
CA ARG A 388 -12.03 -24.80 18.31
C ARG A 388 -11.57 -26.18 17.87
N LEU A 389 -10.55 -26.25 17.00
CA LEU A 389 -9.90 -27.51 16.62
C LEU A 389 -9.32 -28.22 17.85
N ARG A 390 -8.61 -27.49 18.72
CA ARG A 390 -8.05 -28.06 19.96
C ARG A 390 -9.13 -28.60 20.90
N ASP A 391 -10.25 -27.90 21.01
CA ASP A 391 -11.35 -28.30 21.91
C ASP A 391 -12.12 -29.54 21.42
N ARG A 392 -12.15 -29.79 20.10
CA ARG A 392 -13.11 -30.73 19.48
C ARG A 392 -12.50 -31.84 18.64
N ALA A 393 -11.32 -31.63 18.05
CA ALA A 393 -10.64 -32.66 17.26
C ALA A 393 -10.00 -33.72 18.17
N PRO A 394 -9.60 -34.90 17.64
CA PRO A 394 -8.81 -35.88 18.38
C PRO A 394 -7.60 -35.26 19.08
N ARG A 395 -7.28 -35.73 20.29
CA ARG A 395 -6.25 -35.10 21.15
C ARG A 395 -4.87 -35.01 20.50
N ASP A 396 -4.54 -35.97 19.65
CA ASP A 396 -3.30 -36.08 18.89
C ASP A 396 -3.29 -35.27 17.59
N THR A 397 -4.34 -34.49 17.31
CA THR A 397 -4.38 -33.54 16.20
C THR A 397 -3.28 -32.50 16.32
N ARG A 398 -2.43 -32.40 15.29
CA ARG A 398 -1.42 -31.36 15.12
C ARG A 398 -2.04 -30.17 14.41
N ILE A 399 -1.98 -29.00 15.04
CA ILE A 399 -2.51 -27.75 14.51
C ILE A 399 -1.32 -26.82 14.24
N THR A 400 -1.23 -26.28 13.04
CA THR A 400 -0.20 -25.27 12.69
C THR A 400 -0.87 -23.99 12.22
N VAL A 401 -0.54 -22.86 12.85
CA VAL A 401 -1.01 -21.53 12.43
C VAL A 401 0.12 -20.82 11.68
N PHE A 402 -0.12 -20.52 10.40
CA PHE A 402 0.81 -19.77 9.55
C PHE A 402 0.41 -18.30 9.51
N GLU A 403 1.30 -17.41 9.96
CA GLU A 403 1.11 -15.97 9.93
C GLU A 403 2.23 -15.32 9.12
N ARG A 404 1.85 -14.49 8.14
CA ARG A 404 2.80 -13.83 7.22
C ARG A 404 3.65 -12.76 7.88
N SER A 405 3.20 -12.20 9.00
CA SER A 405 3.90 -11.14 9.73
C SER A 405 4.63 -11.69 10.96
N GLY A 406 5.52 -10.88 11.51
CA GLY A 406 6.22 -11.20 12.76
C GLY A 406 5.34 -11.13 14.02
N ALA A 407 4.01 -11.01 13.92
CA ALA A 407 3.13 -10.94 15.09
C ALA A 407 1.69 -11.42 14.81
N LEU A 408 1.09 -12.12 15.78
CA LEU A 408 -0.31 -12.55 15.76
C LEU A 408 -1.30 -11.40 15.99
N GLY A 409 -2.59 -11.72 15.92
CA GLY A 409 -3.70 -10.85 16.29
C GLY A 409 -4.27 -10.02 15.14
N GLY A 410 -3.49 -9.85 14.07
CA GLY A 410 -3.91 -9.05 12.92
C GLY A 410 -4.24 -7.63 13.38
N LYS A 411 -5.53 -7.28 13.36
CA LYS A 411 -6.07 -5.95 13.72
C LYS A 411 -6.46 -5.82 15.19
N LEU A 412 -6.28 -6.84 16.01
CA LEU A 412 -6.39 -6.77 17.47
C LEU A 412 -4.96 -6.60 18.00
N ARG A 413 -4.57 -5.36 18.27
CA ARG A 413 -3.22 -5.00 18.70
C ARG A 413 -3.26 -3.91 19.75
N THR A 414 -2.86 -4.27 20.96
CA THR A 414 -2.60 -3.34 22.05
C THR A 414 -1.13 -2.92 21.97
N GLY A 415 -0.88 -1.63 21.91
CA GLY A 415 0.45 -1.03 22.01
C GLY A 415 0.57 -0.16 23.25
N GLU A 416 1.67 0.58 23.33
CA GLU A 416 1.92 1.58 24.36
C GLU A 416 1.96 2.99 23.75
N LEU A 417 1.50 3.98 24.52
CA LEU A 417 1.60 5.41 24.26
C LEU A 417 1.75 6.14 25.61
N ALA A 418 2.79 6.95 25.78
CA ALA A 418 3.09 7.67 27.03
C ALA A 418 2.98 6.80 28.32
N GLY A 419 3.47 5.56 28.27
CA GLY A 419 3.41 4.64 29.41
C GLY A 419 2.05 4.01 29.67
N SER A 420 1.09 4.11 28.75
CA SER A 420 -0.26 3.53 28.89
C SER A 420 -0.62 2.63 27.72
N ALA A 421 -1.37 1.57 28.01
CA ALA A 421 -1.90 0.67 27.00
C ALA A 421 -2.89 1.42 26.09
N ALA A 422 -2.68 1.32 24.78
CA ALA A 422 -3.52 1.95 23.78
C ALA A 422 -3.80 0.97 22.63
N GLU A 423 -5.07 0.80 22.30
CA GLU A 423 -5.45 -0.04 21.16
C GLU A 423 -5.05 0.65 19.85
N THR A 424 -4.27 -0.06 19.04
CA THR A 424 -3.80 0.39 17.73
C THR A 424 -4.69 -0.12 16.59
N GLY A 425 -5.71 -0.92 16.89
CA GLY A 425 -6.68 -1.44 15.92
C GLY A 425 -8.11 -1.46 16.45
N ALA A 426 -8.79 -2.60 16.41
CA ALA A 426 -10.11 -2.73 17.05
C ALA A 426 -9.98 -2.52 18.57
N GLU A 427 -10.96 -1.86 19.20
CA GLU A 427 -10.91 -1.54 20.64
C GLU A 427 -12.01 -2.22 21.49
N THR A 428 -13.08 -2.68 20.86
CA THR A 428 -14.27 -3.21 21.54
C THR A 428 -14.92 -4.35 20.77
N PHE A 429 -15.64 -5.20 21.49
CA PHE A 429 -16.59 -6.16 20.94
C PHE A 429 -17.98 -5.96 21.54
N LEU A 430 -19.01 -6.41 20.80
CA LEU A 430 -20.37 -6.47 21.32
C LEU A 430 -20.47 -7.54 22.40
N MET A 431 -21.16 -7.24 23.49
CA MET A 431 -21.37 -8.18 24.60
C MET A 431 -22.35 -9.29 24.25
N ARG A 432 -23.29 -9.01 23.35
CA ARG A 432 -24.38 -9.93 23.01
C ARG A 432 -24.45 -10.22 21.53
N ASP A 433 -25.01 -11.36 21.20
CA ASP A 433 -25.39 -11.69 19.84
C ASP A 433 -26.84 -11.25 19.52
N PRO A 434 -27.29 -11.38 18.26
CA PRO A 434 -28.66 -11.00 17.89
C PRO A 434 -29.78 -11.77 18.59
N ALA A 435 -29.49 -12.96 19.14
CA ALA A 435 -30.46 -13.75 19.91
C ALA A 435 -30.50 -13.34 21.40
N GLY A 436 -29.67 -12.38 21.81
CA GLY A 436 -29.66 -11.82 23.16
C GLY A 436 -28.75 -12.55 24.15
N GLY A 437 -28.13 -13.67 23.73
CA GLY A 437 -27.12 -14.40 24.49
C GLY A 437 -25.74 -13.76 24.41
N ASP A 438 -24.74 -14.37 25.07
CA ASP A 438 -23.36 -13.90 24.98
C ASP A 438 -22.87 -13.92 23.53
N SER A 439 -22.13 -12.87 23.14
CA SER A 439 -21.48 -12.88 21.84
C SER A 439 -20.37 -13.94 21.80
N ALA A 440 -19.99 -14.38 20.60
CA ALA A 440 -18.90 -15.34 20.44
C ALA A 440 -17.56 -14.81 20.99
N ALA A 441 -17.34 -13.49 21.02
CA ALA A 441 -16.15 -12.92 21.65
C ALA A 441 -16.18 -13.08 23.19
N VAL A 442 -17.35 -12.89 23.81
CA VAL A 442 -17.53 -13.12 25.26
C VAL A 442 -17.37 -14.60 25.60
N ALA A 443 -17.99 -15.48 24.80
CA ALA A 443 -17.86 -16.92 24.97
C ALA A 443 -16.39 -17.38 24.84
N LEU A 444 -15.66 -16.84 23.85
CA LEU A 444 -14.23 -17.11 23.70
C LEU A 444 -13.43 -16.57 24.88
N ALA A 445 -13.63 -15.31 25.29
CA ALA A 445 -12.93 -14.74 26.44
C ALA A 445 -13.12 -15.57 27.72
N ARG A 446 -14.35 -16.02 28.00
CA ARG A 446 -14.62 -16.92 29.13
C ARG A 446 -13.93 -18.27 28.98
N ARG A 447 -13.96 -18.87 27.78
CA ARG A 447 -13.26 -20.13 27.49
C ARG A 447 -11.75 -20.02 27.75
N LEU A 448 -11.18 -18.86 27.50
CA LEU A 448 -9.77 -18.54 27.69
C LEU A 448 -9.43 -18.05 29.12
N GLY A 449 -10.38 -18.09 30.06
CA GLY A 449 -10.17 -17.64 31.44
C GLY A 449 -10.09 -16.10 31.61
N LEU A 450 -10.52 -15.33 30.60
CA LEU A 450 -10.52 -13.86 30.61
C LEU A 450 -11.90 -13.26 30.92
N GLY A 451 -12.88 -14.08 31.34
CA GLY A 451 -14.25 -13.65 31.60
C GLY A 451 -14.35 -12.50 32.60
N ASP A 452 -13.65 -12.62 33.73
CA ASP A 452 -13.66 -11.62 34.81
C ASP A 452 -12.86 -10.36 34.48
N ARG A 453 -12.13 -10.38 33.36
CA ARG A 453 -11.33 -9.26 32.85
C ARG A 453 -12.07 -8.42 31.82
N ILE A 454 -13.28 -8.84 31.46
CA ILE A 454 -14.13 -8.05 30.58
C ILE A 454 -14.59 -6.81 31.35
N THR A 455 -14.31 -5.65 30.77
CA THR A 455 -14.69 -4.36 31.32
C THR A 455 -15.53 -3.55 30.33
N HIS A 456 -16.19 -2.51 30.82
CA HIS A 456 -17.22 -1.77 30.10
C HIS A 456 -16.91 -0.27 30.05
N PRO A 457 -17.42 0.45 29.04
CA PRO A 457 -17.28 1.89 28.98
C PRO A 457 -17.88 2.57 30.23
N ALA A 458 -17.12 3.47 30.83
CA ALA A 458 -17.56 4.32 31.95
C ALA A 458 -18.57 5.38 31.50
N VAL A 459 -18.47 5.80 30.23
CA VAL A 459 -19.42 6.69 29.56
C VAL A 459 -20.04 5.97 28.37
N GLY A 460 -21.37 6.01 28.28
CA GLY A 460 -22.12 5.28 27.27
C GLY A 460 -22.47 6.08 26.01
N GLN A 461 -22.36 7.41 26.05
CA GLN A 461 -22.87 8.28 24.99
C GLN A 461 -21.75 8.70 24.02
N ALA A 462 -22.00 8.54 22.72
CA ALA A 462 -21.20 9.12 21.66
C ALA A 462 -21.93 10.35 21.08
N ALA A 463 -21.20 11.20 20.37
CA ALA A 463 -21.75 12.34 19.63
C ALA A 463 -21.54 12.22 18.12
N ILE A 464 -22.21 13.10 17.39
CA ILE A 464 -21.98 13.37 15.98
C ILE A 464 -21.69 14.86 15.81
N ALA A 465 -20.65 15.19 15.05
CA ALA A 465 -20.29 16.58 14.76
C ALA A 465 -21.12 17.05 13.57
N VAL A 466 -22.03 17.99 13.77
CA VAL A 466 -22.85 18.58 12.69
C VAL A 466 -22.98 20.07 12.87
N GLY A 467 -22.64 20.83 11.83
CA GLY A 467 -22.73 22.29 11.82
C GLY A 467 -21.82 22.92 12.89
N GLY A 468 -20.60 22.39 13.04
CA GLY A 468 -19.63 22.86 14.02
C GLY A 468 -20.09 22.72 15.47
N ARG A 469 -20.90 21.69 15.80
CA ARG A 469 -21.30 21.34 17.17
C ARG A 469 -21.33 19.83 17.35
N LEU A 470 -20.88 19.36 18.51
CA LEU A 470 -21.11 17.98 18.95
C LEU A 470 -22.55 17.83 19.44
N ARG A 471 -23.30 16.96 18.78
CA ARG A 471 -24.68 16.62 19.16
C ARG A 471 -24.73 15.17 19.64
N PRO A 472 -25.43 14.85 20.74
CA PRO A 472 -25.50 13.47 21.19
C PRO A 472 -26.13 12.56 20.12
N MET A 473 -25.64 11.33 20.01
CA MET A 473 -26.17 10.35 19.05
C MET A 473 -27.66 10.09 19.33
N PRO A 474 -28.54 10.15 18.31
CA PRO A 474 -29.97 10.00 18.51
C PRO A 474 -30.30 8.56 18.86
N LYS A 475 -31.21 8.40 19.83
CA LYS A 475 -31.75 7.10 20.23
C LYS A 475 -32.77 6.62 19.17
N GLY A 476 -33.14 5.34 19.25
CA GLY A 476 -34.16 4.78 18.35
C GLY A 476 -33.69 4.63 16.89
N THR A 477 -32.38 4.71 16.62
CA THR A 477 -31.81 4.44 15.30
C THR A 477 -31.24 3.02 15.20
N LEU A 478 -31.13 2.51 13.98
CA LEU A 478 -30.35 1.31 13.66
C LEU A 478 -29.20 1.71 12.73
N ILE A 479 -28.00 1.83 13.29
CA ILE A 479 -26.80 2.32 12.59
C ILE A 479 -27.10 3.63 11.82
N GLY A 480 -27.77 4.56 12.50
CA GLY A 480 -28.14 5.86 11.94
C GLY A 480 -29.49 5.91 11.23
N VAL A 481 -30.06 4.79 10.77
CA VAL A 481 -31.39 4.80 10.14
C VAL A 481 -32.47 5.00 11.21
N PRO A 482 -33.32 6.05 11.13
CA PRO A 482 -34.23 6.41 12.22
C PRO A 482 -35.49 5.53 12.26
N GLY A 483 -35.84 5.04 13.45
CA GLY A 483 -37.18 4.51 13.77
C GLY A 483 -38.12 5.57 14.37
N ASP A 484 -37.61 6.77 14.61
CA ASP A 484 -38.36 7.94 15.04
C ASP A 484 -37.76 9.18 14.40
N LEU A 485 -38.51 9.84 13.51
CA LEU A 485 -38.05 11.00 12.77
C LEU A 485 -37.91 12.23 13.68
N ALA A 486 -38.71 12.33 14.74
CA ALA A 486 -38.64 13.45 15.67
C ALA A 486 -37.29 13.47 16.39
N ALA A 487 -36.75 12.28 16.72
CA ALA A 487 -35.48 12.09 17.41
C ALA A 487 -34.25 12.56 16.62
N VAL A 488 -34.35 12.74 15.29
CA VAL A 488 -33.21 13.09 14.42
C VAL A 488 -33.25 14.52 13.88
N THR A 489 -34.33 15.27 14.10
CA THR A 489 -34.55 16.64 13.59
C THR A 489 -33.42 17.63 13.95
N GLY A 490 -32.72 17.39 15.06
CA GLY A 490 -31.58 18.21 15.47
C GLY A 490 -30.28 17.92 14.69
N ILE A 491 -30.24 16.87 13.87
CA ILE A 491 -29.05 16.38 13.15
C ILE A 491 -29.28 16.42 11.63
N ALA A 492 -30.45 15.96 11.19
CA ALA A 492 -30.85 15.93 9.79
C ALA A 492 -32.32 16.33 9.65
N ARG A 493 -32.73 16.86 8.48
CA ARG A 493 -34.14 17.06 8.13
C ARG A 493 -34.63 15.88 7.30
N PRO A 494 -35.46 14.98 7.88
CA PRO A 494 -36.00 13.85 7.12
C PRO A 494 -37.08 14.30 6.15
N ALA A 495 -37.07 13.76 4.94
CA ALA A 495 -38.16 13.90 3.97
C ALA A 495 -39.30 12.92 4.32
N ALA A 496 -40.06 13.25 5.37
CA ALA A 496 -41.05 12.35 5.97
C ALA A 496 -42.18 11.92 5.03
N ASP A 497 -42.46 12.70 3.99
CA ASP A 497 -43.47 12.44 2.96
C ASP A 497 -43.09 11.29 2.00
N LEU A 498 -41.79 10.99 1.86
CA LEU A 498 -41.30 9.90 1.00
C LEU A 498 -41.50 8.50 1.62
N ASP A 499 -41.63 8.40 2.95
CA ASP A 499 -41.77 7.12 3.66
C ASP A 499 -43.24 6.74 3.89
N HIS A 500 -43.99 6.57 2.82
CA HIS A 500 -45.37 6.10 2.85
C HIS A 500 -45.48 4.61 2.47
N ASP A 501 -46.44 3.94 3.10
CA ASP A 501 -46.78 2.55 2.79
C ASP A 501 -47.55 2.48 1.47
N ALA A 502 -47.01 1.75 0.50
CA ALA A 502 -47.61 1.53 -0.80
C ALA A 502 -48.41 0.22 -0.91
N GLY A 503 -48.67 -0.46 0.23
CA GLY A 503 -49.33 -1.77 0.27
C GLY A 503 -48.45 -2.92 -0.21
N ARG A 504 -47.13 -2.71 -0.29
CA ARG A 504 -46.13 -3.71 -0.66
C ARG A 504 -44.86 -3.54 0.19
N PRO A 505 -44.08 -4.61 0.42
CA PRO A 505 -42.81 -4.51 1.13
C PRO A 505 -41.82 -3.54 0.48
N LEU A 506 -40.87 -3.04 1.26
CA LEU A 506 -39.78 -2.20 0.76
C LEU A 506 -38.82 -2.93 -0.18
N LEU A 507 -38.63 -4.23 0.04
CA LEU A 507 -37.72 -5.09 -0.70
C LEU A 507 -38.40 -6.39 -1.12
N ASP A 508 -38.05 -6.89 -2.30
CA ASP A 508 -38.43 -8.25 -2.71
C ASP A 508 -37.71 -9.33 -1.85
N PRO A 509 -38.20 -10.58 -1.80
CA PRO A 509 -37.69 -11.61 -0.88
C PRO A 509 -36.17 -11.84 -0.93
N ASP A 510 -35.59 -11.77 -2.12
CA ASP A 510 -34.16 -11.99 -2.37
C ASP A 510 -33.41 -10.70 -2.72
N GLU A 511 -34.07 -9.55 -2.63
CA GLU A 511 -33.43 -8.27 -2.96
C GLU A 511 -32.41 -7.86 -1.89
N ASP A 512 -31.29 -7.34 -2.36
CA ASP A 512 -30.28 -6.65 -1.57
C ASP A 512 -29.89 -5.35 -2.28
N VAL A 513 -29.85 -4.26 -1.51
CA VAL A 513 -29.64 -2.90 -2.03
C VAL A 513 -28.56 -2.20 -1.23
N ALA A 514 -28.00 -1.13 -1.81
CA ALA A 514 -27.14 -0.24 -1.05
C ALA A 514 -27.97 0.50 0.02
N VAL A 515 -27.42 0.62 1.24
CA VAL A 515 -28.09 1.29 2.37
C VAL A 515 -28.46 2.72 1.99
N GLY A 516 -27.51 3.47 1.44
CA GLY A 516 -27.69 4.87 1.05
C GLY A 516 -28.80 5.04 0.01
N ALA A 517 -28.84 4.17 -1.01
CA ALA A 517 -29.89 4.19 -2.03
C ALA A 517 -31.30 4.00 -1.43
N LEU A 518 -31.46 3.04 -0.51
CA LEU A 518 -32.75 2.82 0.16
C LEU A 518 -33.14 4.01 1.05
N VAL A 519 -32.22 4.51 1.86
CA VAL A 519 -32.49 5.58 2.81
C VAL A 519 -32.75 6.90 2.10
N ARG A 520 -31.98 7.28 1.07
CA ARG A 520 -32.22 8.51 0.29
C ARG A 520 -33.62 8.50 -0.33
N ARG A 521 -34.00 7.38 -0.94
CA ARG A 521 -35.32 7.20 -1.56
C ARG A 521 -36.49 7.37 -0.58
N ARG A 522 -36.29 7.05 0.70
CA ARG A 522 -37.37 7.05 1.72
C ARG A 522 -37.31 8.20 2.71
N LEU A 523 -36.13 8.75 3.01
CA LEU A 523 -35.92 9.72 4.09
C LEU A 523 -35.07 10.92 3.67
N GLY A 524 -34.58 10.96 2.43
CA GLY A 524 -33.83 12.08 1.86
C GLY A 524 -32.32 12.05 2.11
N ASP A 525 -31.61 12.94 1.42
CA ASP A 525 -30.14 12.99 1.40
C ASP A 525 -29.51 13.32 2.74
N GLU A 526 -30.10 14.28 3.46
CA GLU A 526 -29.52 14.79 4.70
C GLU A 526 -29.43 13.70 5.78
N VAL A 527 -30.40 12.78 5.82
CA VAL A 527 -30.38 11.62 6.75
C VAL A 527 -29.21 10.69 6.43
N VAL A 528 -28.93 10.48 5.14
CA VAL A 528 -27.79 9.65 4.74
C VAL A 528 -26.48 10.35 5.06
N ASP A 529 -26.31 11.57 4.57
CA ASP A 529 -25.03 12.28 4.64
C ASP A 529 -24.64 12.65 6.07
N ARG A 530 -25.60 13.03 6.92
CA ARG A 530 -25.31 13.50 8.28
C ARG A 530 -25.45 12.45 9.36
N LEU A 531 -26.03 11.28 9.10
CA LEU A 531 -26.29 10.29 10.14
C LEU A 531 -25.96 8.85 9.74
N VAL A 532 -26.42 8.35 8.60
CA VAL A 532 -26.17 6.95 8.20
C VAL A 532 -24.75 6.72 7.69
N ASP A 533 -24.26 7.54 6.75
CA ASP A 533 -22.91 7.45 6.20
C ASP A 533 -21.81 7.60 7.27
N PRO A 534 -21.89 8.54 8.24
CA PRO A 534 -20.91 8.63 9.32
C PRO A 534 -20.89 7.38 10.22
N MET A 535 -22.06 6.79 10.50
CA MET A 535 -22.18 5.56 11.31
C MET A 535 -21.56 4.36 10.59
N LEU A 536 -21.87 4.19 9.30
CA LEU A 536 -21.26 3.14 8.47
C LEU A 536 -19.77 3.39 8.24
N GLY A 537 -19.35 4.64 8.03
CA GLY A 537 -17.96 5.05 7.89
C GLY A 537 -17.13 4.83 9.17
N GLY A 538 -17.76 4.92 10.34
CA GLY A 538 -17.15 4.56 11.63
C GLY A 538 -16.86 3.06 11.76
N VAL A 539 -17.74 2.19 11.25
CA VAL A 539 -17.61 0.72 11.38
C VAL A 539 -16.81 0.11 10.22
N TYR A 540 -17.12 0.51 8.99
CA TYR A 540 -16.61 -0.11 7.76
C TYR A 540 -15.61 0.77 7.01
N ALA A 541 -15.46 2.04 7.39
CA ALA A 541 -14.77 3.05 6.57
C ALA A 541 -15.35 3.17 5.14
N GLY A 542 -16.56 2.68 4.92
CA GLY A 542 -17.22 2.66 3.61
C GLY A 542 -18.20 3.80 3.43
N ARG A 543 -18.86 3.80 2.27
CA ARG A 543 -19.92 4.75 1.92
C ARG A 543 -21.28 4.07 2.00
N ALA A 544 -22.29 4.77 2.51
CA ALA A 544 -23.64 4.23 2.59
C ALA A 544 -24.18 3.82 1.21
N ASP A 545 -23.83 4.57 0.17
CA ASP A 545 -24.30 4.36 -1.21
C ASP A 545 -23.71 3.12 -1.89
N THR A 546 -22.73 2.45 -1.28
CA THR A 546 -22.12 1.22 -1.82
C THR A 546 -22.31 0.01 -0.94
N LEU A 547 -22.55 0.19 0.36
CA LEU A 547 -22.63 -0.90 1.32
C LEU A 547 -23.99 -1.60 1.28
N SER A 548 -23.96 -2.93 1.20
CA SER A 548 -25.12 -3.83 1.23
C SER A 548 -25.90 -3.70 2.53
N LEU A 549 -27.23 -3.56 2.43
CA LEU A 549 -28.14 -3.62 3.56
C LEU A 549 -28.14 -5.01 4.21
N ALA A 550 -28.18 -6.07 3.42
CA ALA A 550 -28.21 -7.44 3.94
C ALA A 550 -26.93 -7.79 4.71
N ALA A 551 -25.76 -7.31 4.27
CA ALA A 551 -24.48 -7.58 4.92
C ALA A 551 -24.23 -6.71 6.16
N THR A 552 -24.68 -5.45 6.15
CA THR A 552 -24.37 -4.49 7.23
C THR A 552 -25.48 -4.38 8.28
N MET A 553 -26.74 -4.58 7.90
CA MET A 553 -27.92 -4.46 8.76
C MET A 553 -28.92 -5.60 8.51
N PRO A 554 -28.53 -6.88 8.71
CA PRO A 554 -29.36 -8.03 8.33
C PRO A 554 -30.76 -8.05 8.99
N GLY A 555 -30.89 -7.49 10.20
CA GLY A 555 -32.19 -7.35 10.86
C GLY A 555 -33.12 -6.38 10.13
N LEU A 556 -32.59 -5.27 9.61
CA LEU A 556 -33.37 -4.30 8.83
C LEU A 556 -33.69 -4.85 7.44
N ALA A 557 -32.75 -5.54 6.79
CA ALA A 557 -33.02 -6.21 5.52
C ALA A 557 -34.19 -7.20 5.64
N ARG A 558 -34.22 -8.03 6.71
CA ARG A 558 -35.36 -8.94 6.96
C ARG A 558 -36.66 -8.18 7.20
N ALA A 559 -36.65 -7.13 8.02
CA ALA A 559 -37.85 -6.35 8.29
C ALA A 559 -38.38 -5.66 7.02
N ALA A 560 -37.49 -5.11 6.19
CA ALA A 560 -37.84 -4.44 4.94
C ALA A 560 -38.51 -5.35 3.90
N ARG A 561 -38.36 -6.67 4.00
CA ARG A 561 -39.06 -7.67 3.16
C ARG A 561 -40.52 -7.91 3.57
N HIS A 562 -40.95 -7.31 4.68
CA HIS A 562 -42.31 -7.45 5.20
C HIS A 562 -42.98 -6.10 5.45
N GLU A 563 -42.20 -5.08 5.80
CA GLU A 563 -42.69 -3.75 6.14
C GLU A 563 -42.78 -2.84 4.90
N GLY A 564 -43.82 -2.00 4.83
CA GLY A 564 -44.04 -1.06 3.73
C GLY A 564 -43.35 0.32 3.89
N THR A 565 -42.85 0.62 5.09
CA THR A 565 -42.14 1.87 5.42
C THR A 565 -40.79 1.58 6.08
N LEU A 566 -39.81 2.45 5.84
CA LEU A 566 -38.46 2.30 6.38
C LEU A 566 -38.43 2.54 7.89
N VAL A 567 -39.19 3.51 8.38
CA VAL A 567 -39.37 3.74 9.83
C VAL A 567 -40.01 2.52 10.49
N GLY A 568 -41.05 1.93 9.86
CA GLY A 568 -41.68 0.68 10.30
C GLY A 568 -40.68 -0.47 10.34
N ALA A 569 -39.88 -0.64 9.27
CA ALA A 569 -38.82 -1.65 9.20
C ALA A 569 -37.78 -1.52 10.32
N VAL A 570 -37.35 -0.29 10.65
CA VAL A 570 -36.43 -0.06 11.78
C VAL A 570 -37.08 -0.45 13.12
N ARG A 571 -38.34 -0.07 13.34
CA ARG A 571 -39.07 -0.42 14.57
C ARG A 571 -39.25 -1.93 14.71
N ALA A 572 -39.65 -2.61 13.63
CA ALA A 572 -39.79 -4.06 13.60
C ALA A 572 -38.45 -4.76 13.88
N ALA A 573 -37.36 -4.30 13.26
CA ALA A 573 -36.02 -4.84 13.50
C ALA A 573 -35.56 -4.65 14.96
N GLN A 574 -35.86 -3.51 15.57
CA GLN A 574 -35.56 -3.25 16.99
C GLN A 574 -36.43 -4.10 17.92
N ALA A 575 -37.71 -4.28 17.59
CA ALA A 575 -38.63 -5.11 18.37
C ALA A 575 -38.26 -6.60 18.32
N ALA A 576 -37.70 -7.08 17.20
CA ALA A 576 -37.24 -8.45 17.05
C ALA A 576 -35.94 -8.75 17.83
N ALA A 577 -35.17 -7.73 18.19
CA ALA A 577 -33.92 -7.85 18.95
C ALA A 577 -33.86 -6.78 20.06
N PRO A 578 -34.75 -6.84 21.06
CA PRO A 578 -34.87 -5.80 22.07
C PRO A 578 -33.59 -5.73 22.90
N ARG A 579 -33.07 -4.50 23.07
CA ARG A 579 -31.90 -4.26 23.92
C ARG A 579 -32.32 -4.16 25.38
N PRO A 580 -31.79 -4.99 26.28
CA PRO A 580 -32.07 -4.87 27.69
C PRO A 580 -31.52 -3.54 28.22
N THR A 581 -32.31 -2.88 29.04
CA THR A 581 -31.96 -1.61 29.68
C THR A 581 -30.89 -1.85 30.76
N GLY A 582 -29.95 -0.90 30.90
CA GLY A 582 -28.89 -0.97 31.92
C GLY A 582 -27.79 -1.99 31.67
N VAL A 583 -27.82 -2.74 30.56
CA VAL A 583 -26.78 -3.71 30.24
C VAL A 583 -25.73 -3.09 29.29
N PRO A 584 -24.43 -3.26 29.57
CA PRO A 584 -23.37 -2.79 28.67
C PRO A 584 -23.47 -3.39 27.26
N VAL A 585 -23.45 -2.52 26.25
CA VAL A 585 -23.47 -2.93 24.83
C VAL A 585 -22.10 -3.40 24.37
N PHE A 586 -21.06 -2.69 24.82
CA PHE A 586 -19.67 -2.94 24.43
C PHE A 586 -18.87 -3.44 25.62
N GLY A 587 -17.91 -4.32 25.31
CA GLY A 587 -16.87 -4.75 26.23
C GLY A 587 -15.50 -4.66 25.59
N THR A 588 -14.49 -4.65 26.45
CA THR A 588 -13.08 -4.88 26.10
C THR A 588 -12.41 -5.70 27.19
N ILE A 589 -11.12 -5.99 27.05
CA ILE A 589 -10.31 -6.59 28.11
C ILE A 589 -9.51 -5.48 28.79
N ASP A 590 -9.51 -5.44 30.12
CA ASP A 590 -8.83 -4.41 30.96
C ASP A 590 -7.32 -4.24 30.70
N THR A 591 -6.65 -5.22 30.10
CA THR A 591 -5.23 -5.17 29.65
C THR A 591 -5.07 -5.05 28.14
N GLY A 592 -6.18 -4.83 27.44
CA GLY A 592 -6.22 -4.74 26.00
C GLY A 592 -6.48 -6.06 25.30
N LEU A 593 -6.96 -5.95 24.06
CA LEU A 593 -7.35 -7.08 23.21
C LEU A 593 -6.16 -7.94 22.75
N GLY A 594 -4.93 -7.44 22.87
CA GLY A 594 -3.71 -8.25 22.71
C GLY A 594 -3.66 -9.42 23.68
N THR A 595 -4.20 -9.27 24.90
CA THR A 595 -4.31 -10.37 25.89
C THR A 595 -5.24 -11.48 25.40
N LEU A 596 -6.35 -11.13 24.74
CA LEU A 596 -7.27 -12.12 24.14
C LEU A 596 -6.56 -12.92 23.04
N VAL A 597 -5.76 -12.25 22.20
CA VAL A 597 -4.96 -12.88 21.14
C VAL A 597 -3.93 -13.85 21.74
N ALA A 598 -3.16 -13.41 22.73
CA ALA A 598 -2.14 -14.22 23.37
C ALA A 598 -2.74 -15.45 24.09
N ALA A 599 -3.87 -15.27 24.78
CA ALA A 599 -4.58 -16.36 25.43
C ALA A 599 -5.14 -17.37 24.43
N ALA A 600 -5.72 -16.92 23.30
CA ALA A 600 -6.20 -17.81 22.25
C ALA A 600 -5.06 -18.62 21.61
N ALA A 601 -3.93 -17.98 21.32
CA ALA A 601 -2.75 -18.65 20.80
C ALA A 601 -2.23 -19.72 21.77
N THR A 602 -2.13 -19.39 23.06
CA THR A 602 -1.69 -20.33 24.10
C THR A 602 -2.65 -21.51 24.25
N HIS A 603 -3.96 -21.24 24.39
CA HIS A 603 -4.99 -22.27 24.56
C HIS A 603 -5.08 -23.22 23.37
N SER A 604 -4.87 -22.73 22.15
CA SER A 604 -4.92 -23.57 20.95
C SER A 604 -3.88 -24.70 20.98
N GLY A 605 -2.75 -24.52 21.69
CA GLY A 605 -1.63 -25.46 21.66
C GLY A 605 -1.15 -25.76 20.24
N ALA A 606 -1.32 -24.79 19.32
CA ALA A 606 -0.88 -24.91 17.94
C ALA A 606 0.59 -24.54 17.81
N GLU A 607 1.25 -25.12 16.81
CA GLU A 607 2.54 -24.62 16.36
C GLU A 607 2.32 -23.28 15.64
N LEU A 608 2.95 -22.22 16.16
CA LEU A 608 2.80 -20.87 15.64
C LEU A 608 4.00 -20.53 14.75
N ARG A 609 3.76 -20.36 13.45
CA ARG A 609 4.80 -20.03 12.47
C ARG A 609 4.61 -18.59 12.00
N LEU A 610 5.42 -17.69 12.54
CA LEU A 610 5.48 -16.27 12.16
C LEU A 610 6.40 -16.09 10.95
N ASP A 611 6.24 -14.96 10.25
CA ASP A 611 6.95 -14.66 9.00
C ASP A 611 6.82 -15.79 7.94
N ALA A 612 5.77 -16.61 8.07
CA ALA A 612 5.55 -17.82 7.30
C ALA A 612 4.40 -17.59 6.32
N THR A 613 4.71 -16.94 5.20
CA THR A 613 3.71 -16.67 4.15
C THR A 613 3.39 -17.96 3.39
N VAL A 614 2.14 -18.41 3.43
CA VAL A 614 1.63 -19.45 2.53
C VAL A 614 1.37 -18.81 1.16
N ARG A 615 2.07 -19.29 0.14
CA ARG A 615 2.04 -18.74 -1.23
C ARG A 615 1.24 -19.58 -2.21
N GLU A 616 1.13 -20.87 -1.95
CA GLU A 616 0.47 -21.83 -2.85
C GLU A 616 -0.21 -22.94 -2.03
N LEU A 617 -1.32 -23.44 -2.57
CA LEU A 617 -2.02 -24.63 -2.09
C LEU A 617 -2.11 -25.62 -3.23
N VAL A 618 -1.61 -26.83 -3.01
CA VAL A 618 -1.71 -27.92 -3.98
C VAL A 618 -2.52 -29.04 -3.35
N ARG A 619 -3.58 -29.46 -4.01
CA ARG A 619 -4.37 -30.62 -3.58
C ARG A 619 -3.55 -31.90 -3.80
N THR A 620 -3.44 -32.73 -2.76
CA THR A 620 -2.83 -34.06 -2.86
C THR A 620 -3.91 -35.14 -2.79
N PRO A 621 -3.60 -36.43 -3.10
CA PRO A 621 -4.60 -37.50 -3.05
C PRO A 621 -5.27 -37.64 -1.68
N THR A 622 -4.52 -37.40 -0.60
CA THR A 622 -4.99 -37.58 0.78
C THR A 622 -5.25 -36.27 1.53
N GLY A 623 -4.68 -35.15 1.10
CA GLY A 623 -4.78 -33.87 1.79
C GLY A 623 -4.33 -32.69 0.93
N TRP A 624 -3.39 -31.91 1.47
CA TRP A 624 -2.91 -30.65 0.91
C TRP A 624 -1.42 -30.47 1.15
N ARG A 625 -0.76 -29.87 0.16
CA ARG A 625 0.61 -29.37 0.27
C ARG A 625 0.60 -27.85 0.22
N LEU A 626 1.14 -27.21 1.25
CA LEU A 626 1.33 -25.77 1.35
C LEU A 626 2.75 -25.44 0.95
N VAL A 627 2.93 -24.41 0.12
CA VAL A 627 4.26 -23.80 -0.09
C VAL A 627 4.37 -22.57 0.80
N VAL A 628 5.28 -22.64 1.78
CA VAL A 628 5.43 -21.69 2.88
C VAL A 628 6.78 -20.96 2.77
N GLY A 629 6.84 -19.74 3.28
CA GLY A 629 8.07 -18.96 3.37
C GLY A 629 8.35 -18.11 2.13
N PRO A 630 9.46 -17.37 2.09
CA PRO A 630 9.78 -16.47 0.99
C PRO A 630 10.10 -17.28 -0.29
N THR A 631 9.89 -16.69 -1.48
CA THR A 631 10.28 -17.30 -2.77
C THR A 631 11.69 -17.90 -2.81
N PRO A 632 12.74 -17.30 -2.19
CA PRO A 632 14.07 -17.92 -2.07
C PRO A 632 14.16 -19.25 -1.35
N ALA A 633 13.27 -19.50 -0.39
CA ALA A 633 13.35 -20.62 0.52
C ALA A 633 11.95 -21.19 0.72
N PRO A 634 11.34 -21.77 -0.34
CA PRO A 634 10.06 -22.45 -0.21
C PRO A 634 10.23 -23.66 0.68
N GLU A 635 9.36 -23.78 1.67
CA GLU A 635 9.19 -25.01 2.43
C GLU A 635 7.85 -25.64 2.02
N ALA A 636 7.85 -26.93 1.72
CA ALA A 636 6.63 -27.68 1.49
C ALA A 636 6.13 -28.31 2.79
N VAL A 637 4.88 -28.06 3.16
CA VAL A 637 4.24 -28.64 4.35
C VAL A 637 2.99 -29.41 3.94
N GLU A 638 2.95 -30.70 4.27
CA GLU A 638 1.80 -31.59 4.02
C GLU A 638 0.84 -31.58 5.20
N VAL A 639 -0.46 -31.46 4.93
CA VAL A 639 -1.55 -31.44 5.93
C VAL A 639 -2.79 -32.13 5.39
N ASP A 640 -3.68 -32.57 6.28
CA ASP A 640 -4.95 -33.23 5.92
C ASP A 640 -6.03 -32.21 5.53
N ALA A 641 -6.01 -31.03 6.16
CA ALA A 641 -7.02 -29.99 5.97
C ALA A 641 -6.47 -28.56 6.16
N VAL A 642 -7.18 -27.58 5.59
CA VAL A 642 -6.78 -26.17 5.56
C VAL A 642 -7.95 -25.25 5.95
N VAL A 643 -7.72 -24.34 6.91
CA VAL A 643 -8.60 -23.20 7.17
C VAL A 643 -7.93 -21.94 6.65
N LEU A 644 -8.56 -21.26 5.69
CA LEU A 644 -8.11 -19.97 5.16
C LEU A 644 -8.78 -18.84 5.95
N ALA A 645 -8.07 -18.32 6.94
CA ALA A 645 -8.47 -17.20 7.79
C ALA A 645 -7.87 -15.86 7.30
N LEU A 646 -7.92 -15.64 5.98
CA LEU A 646 -7.22 -14.55 5.27
C LEU A 646 -8.17 -13.44 4.81
N PRO A 647 -7.65 -12.25 4.45
CA PRO A 647 -8.38 -11.32 3.59
C PRO A 647 -8.72 -11.98 2.24
N ALA A 648 -9.80 -11.52 1.62
CA ALA A 648 -10.41 -12.17 0.46
C ALA A 648 -9.49 -12.23 -0.76
N ARG A 649 -8.72 -11.16 -1.06
CA ARG A 649 -7.79 -11.15 -2.21
C ARG A 649 -6.65 -12.17 -2.08
N PRO A 650 -5.90 -12.24 -0.96
CA PRO A 650 -4.96 -13.34 -0.71
C PRO A 650 -5.61 -14.73 -0.77
N ALA A 651 -6.79 -14.92 -0.19
CA ALA A 651 -7.51 -16.20 -0.26
C ALA A 651 -7.85 -16.58 -1.70
N ALA A 652 -8.35 -15.63 -2.49
CA ALA A 652 -8.67 -15.83 -3.91
C ALA A 652 -7.46 -16.25 -4.74
N ARG A 653 -6.27 -15.70 -4.44
CA ARG A 653 -5.01 -16.13 -5.08
C ARG A 653 -4.66 -17.57 -4.77
N LEU A 654 -4.78 -17.98 -3.50
CA LEU A 654 -4.54 -19.37 -3.10
C LEU A 654 -5.59 -20.33 -3.67
N LEU A 655 -6.81 -19.84 -3.93
CA LEU A 655 -7.88 -20.62 -4.53
C LEU A 655 -7.81 -20.69 -6.06
N ALA A 656 -7.03 -19.84 -6.73
CA ALA A 656 -7.05 -19.72 -8.19
C ALA A 656 -6.79 -21.07 -8.90
N ASP A 657 -5.82 -21.83 -8.41
CA ASP A 657 -5.43 -23.13 -8.96
C ASP A 657 -6.14 -24.32 -8.29
N VAL A 658 -6.92 -24.07 -7.24
CA VAL A 658 -7.65 -25.10 -6.47
C VAL A 658 -9.12 -25.17 -6.88
N ASP A 659 -9.76 -24.00 -6.96
CA ASP A 659 -11.12 -23.79 -7.44
C ASP A 659 -11.26 -22.34 -7.93
N ALA A 660 -10.98 -22.12 -9.22
CA ALA A 660 -10.93 -20.80 -9.83
C ALA A 660 -12.23 -19.99 -9.66
N GLU A 661 -13.38 -20.67 -9.65
CA GLU A 661 -14.69 -20.01 -9.51
C GLU A 661 -14.94 -19.59 -8.06
N ALA A 662 -14.60 -20.43 -7.07
CA ALA A 662 -14.61 -20.01 -5.68
C ALA A 662 -13.63 -18.83 -5.44
N GLY A 663 -12.45 -18.89 -6.07
CA GLY A 663 -11.48 -17.79 -6.08
C GLY A 663 -12.07 -16.50 -6.65
N ARG A 664 -12.76 -16.56 -7.80
CA ARG A 664 -13.43 -15.41 -8.43
C ARG A 664 -14.53 -14.81 -7.55
N LEU A 665 -15.39 -15.65 -6.97
CA LEU A 665 -16.50 -15.21 -6.10
C LEU A 665 -16.00 -14.48 -4.84
N VAL A 666 -14.88 -14.92 -4.27
CA VAL A 666 -14.26 -14.29 -3.10
C VAL A 666 -13.42 -13.06 -3.49
N GLY A 667 -12.73 -13.11 -4.63
CA GLY A 667 -11.71 -12.13 -5.02
C GLY A 667 -12.20 -10.73 -5.39
N VAL A 668 -13.50 -10.57 -5.67
CA VAL A 668 -14.11 -9.28 -6.06
C VAL A 668 -14.14 -8.25 -4.93
N LEU A 669 -13.93 -8.67 -3.68
CA LEU A 669 -14.11 -7.82 -2.51
C LEU A 669 -13.06 -6.71 -2.44
N GLU A 670 -13.54 -5.47 -2.35
CA GLU A 670 -12.71 -4.29 -2.12
C GLU A 670 -12.50 -4.04 -0.63
N TYR A 671 -11.48 -3.23 -0.33
CA TYR A 671 -11.07 -2.93 1.03
C TYR A 671 -10.76 -1.45 1.19
N ALA A 672 -11.30 -0.85 2.24
CA ALA A 672 -10.89 0.47 2.69
C ALA A 672 -9.62 0.38 3.54
N SER A 673 -8.80 1.42 3.42
CA SER A 673 -7.65 1.63 4.30
C SER A 673 -7.98 2.71 5.33
N VAL A 674 -7.38 2.61 6.52
CA VAL A 674 -7.52 3.62 7.58
C VAL A 674 -6.18 3.88 8.25
N ALA A 675 -6.02 5.08 8.80
CA ALA A 675 -5.01 5.35 9.81
C ALA A 675 -5.70 5.64 11.15
N LEU A 676 -5.13 5.12 12.23
CA LEU A 676 -5.47 5.51 13.59
C LEU A 676 -4.35 6.37 14.15
N VAL A 677 -4.70 7.57 14.58
CA VAL A 677 -3.77 8.55 15.16
C VAL A 677 -4.12 8.69 16.63
N SER A 678 -3.25 8.17 17.50
CA SER A 678 -3.41 8.27 18.95
C SER A 678 -2.54 9.41 19.48
N LEU A 679 -3.13 10.30 20.27
CA LEU A 679 -2.48 11.45 20.89
C LEU A 679 -2.58 11.33 22.41
N ALA A 680 -1.45 11.54 23.10
CA ALA A 680 -1.41 11.73 24.55
C ALA A 680 -1.40 13.24 24.84
N LEU A 681 -2.46 13.73 25.49
CA LEU A 681 -2.75 15.14 25.66
C LEU A 681 -2.78 15.48 27.16
N PRO A 682 -2.05 16.50 27.62
CA PRO A 682 -2.03 16.89 29.04
C PRO A 682 -3.24 17.76 29.39
N ASP A 683 -4.13 17.29 30.26
CA ASP A 683 -5.34 18.00 30.72
C ASP A 683 -6.22 18.62 29.60
N PRO A 684 -6.55 17.87 28.52
CA PRO A 684 -7.38 18.42 27.45
C PRO A 684 -8.83 18.66 27.91
N PRO A 685 -9.53 19.65 27.33
CA PRO A 685 -10.92 19.97 27.66
C PRO A 685 -11.90 18.97 26.98
N LEU A 686 -11.81 17.68 27.33
CA LEU A 686 -12.66 16.64 26.75
C LEU A 686 -14.04 16.61 27.43
N PRO A 687 -15.14 16.55 26.67
CA PRO A 687 -16.47 16.37 27.24
C PRO A 687 -16.64 14.95 27.78
N ASP A 688 -17.65 14.76 28.64
CA ASP A 688 -18.03 13.45 29.21
C ASP A 688 -18.75 12.57 28.18
N LEU A 689 -18.03 12.23 27.10
CA LEU A 689 -18.47 11.44 25.98
C LEU A 689 -17.46 10.32 25.71
N SER A 690 -17.93 9.24 25.12
CA SER A 690 -17.04 8.16 24.64
C SER A 690 -16.21 8.57 23.42
N GLY A 691 -16.67 9.58 22.68
CA GLY A 691 -16.07 10.04 21.42
C GLY A 691 -17.12 10.67 20.49
N PHE A 692 -16.74 10.86 19.24
CA PHE A 692 -17.62 11.41 18.20
C PHE A 692 -17.37 10.83 16.81
N LEU A 693 -18.38 10.94 15.94
CA LEU A 693 -18.29 10.71 14.50
C LEU A 693 -18.39 12.04 13.74
N VAL A 694 -17.77 12.11 12.57
CA VAL A 694 -17.81 13.30 11.71
C VAL A 694 -18.29 12.92 10.30
N PRO A 695 -19.40 13.50 9.83
CA PRO A 695 -19.82 13.41 8.44
C PRO A 695 -18.74 13.89 7.47
N ALA A 696 -18.65 13.23 6.31
CA ALA A 696 -17.74 13.65 5.25
C ALA A 696 -18.03 15.09 4.77
N THR A 697 -19.27 15.54 4.91
CA THR A 697 -19.72 16.89 4.56
C THR A 697 -19.17 18.00 5.47
N GLU A 698 -18.61 17.67 6.63
CA GLU A 698 -17.99 18.67 7.52
C GLU A 698 -16.55 19.03 7.11
N GLY A 699 -15.96 18.33 6.14
CA GLY A 699 -14.67 18.70 5.54
C GLY A 699 -13.42 18.44 6.41
N THR A 700 -13.55 17.73 7.52
CA THR A 700 -12.42 17.33 8.38
C THR A 700 -11.74 16.06 7.85
N LEU A 701 -10.45 15.92 8.16
CA LEU A 701 -9.70 14.68 7.96
C LEU A 701 -10.16 13.58 8.94
N ILE A 702 -10.45 13.95 10.18
CA ILE A 702 -11.03 13.05 11.18
C ILE A 702 -12.41 12.61 10.72
N LYS A 703 -12.64 11.30 10.67
CA LYS A 703 -13.99 10.73 10.51
C LYS A 703 -14.62 10.27 11.82
N ALA A 704 -13.80 9.98 12.82
CA ALA A 704 -14.21 9.54 14.14
C ALA A 704 -13.09 9.78 15.14
N ALA A 705 -13.41 10.02 16.40
CA ALA A 705 -12.45 10.01 17.49
C ALA A 705 -13.03 9.31 18.73
N THR A 706 -12.22 8.51 19.40
CA THR A 706 -12.51 7.91 20.71
C THR A 706 -11.72 8.65 21.79
N PHE A 707 -12.38 9.04 22.87
CA PHE A 707 -11.71 9.57 24.07
C PHE A 707 -11.37 8.39 24.99
N PHE A 708 -10.20 7.77 24.80
CA PHE A 708 -9.84 6.47 25.39
C PHE A 708 -9.92 6.48 26.91
N THR A 709 -9.27 7.44 27.55
CA THR A 709 -9.21 7.53 29.02
C THR A 709 -10.54 8.00 29.63
N THR A 710 -11.34 8.78 28.90
CA THR A 710 -12.71 9.12 29.33
C THR A 710 -13.61 7.88 29.26
N LYS A 711 -13.57 7.15 28.14
CA LYS A 711 -14.36 5.95 27.85
C LYS A 711 -14.03 4.80 28.79
N TRP A 712 -12.75 4.57 29.10
CA TRP A 712 -12.31 3.42 29.88
C TRP A 712 -11.74 3.85 31.22
N ALA A 713 -12.52 3.65 32.30
CA ALA A 713 -12.11 4.07 33.64
C ALA A 713 -10.77 3.47 34.09
N HIS A 714 -10.47 2.22 33.70
CA HIS A 714 -9.21 1.56 34.03
C HIS A 714 -7.97 2.16 33.33
N LEU A 715 -8.17 3.00 32.31
CA LEU A 715 -7.08 3.73 31.64
C LEU A 715 -6.93 5.16 32.14
N ARG A 716 -7.78 5.63 33.07
CA ARG A 716 -7.68 6.98 33.63
C ARG A 716 -6.40 7.12 34.44
N ARG A 717 -5.72 8.24 34.25
CA ARG A 717 -4.46 8.55 34.93
C ARG A 717 -4.66 9.69 35.92
N ALA A 718 -3.93 9.63 37.04
CA ALA A 718 -3.98 10.65 38.09
C ALA A 718 -3.20 11.92 37.73
N ASP A 719 -2.33 11.87 36.72
CA ASP A 719 -1.47 12.98 36.28
C ASP A 719 -2.12 13.88 35.21
N GLY A 720 -3.43 13.71 34.96
CA GLY A 720 -4.17 14.55 34.01
C GLY A 720 -3.97 14.18 32.53
N LEU A 721 -3.11 13.20 32.21
CA LEU A 721 -2.83 12.81 30.83
C LEU A 721 -3.98 11.99 30.24
N ALA A 722 -4.54 12.44 29.12
CA ALA A 722 -5.62 11.77 28.41
C ALA A 722 -5.16 11.24 27.04
N VAL A 723 -5.68 10.07 26.66
CA VAL A 723 -5.44 9.48 25.33
C VAL A 723 -6.67 9.69 24.47
N VAL A 724 -6.46 10.27 23.28
CA VAL A 724 -7.49 10.41 22.24
C VAL A 724 -7.02 9.69 21.00
N ARG A 725 -7.88 8.88 20.39
CA ARG A 725 -7.57 8.20 19.13
C ARG A 725 -8.52 8.63 18.04
N ALA A 726 -7.99 9.33 17.05
CA ALA A 726 -8.72 9.66 15.84
C ALA A 726 -8.57 8.55 14.79
N SER A 727 -9.61 8.36 13.98
CA SER A 727 -9.60 7.54 12.78
C SER A 727 -9.68 8.44 11.57
N VAL A 728 -8.81 8.17 10.60
CA VAL A 728 -8.67 8.89 9.33
C VAL A 728 -8.81 7.90 8.18
N GLY A 729 -9.42 8.35 7.09
CA GLY A 729 -9.56 7.58 5.84
C GLY A 729 -10.89 6.85 5.71
N ARG A 730 -11.45 6.95 4.51
CA ARG A 730 -12.58 6.18 4.00
C ARG A 730 -12.15 5.45 2.73
N HIS A 731 -13.00 4.54 2.27
CA HIS A 731 -12.87 3.88 0.98
C HIS A 731 -12.81 4.94 -0.14
N GLY A 732 -11.76 4.89 -0.97
CA GLY A 732 -11.49 5.88 -2.02
C GLY A 732 -10.68 7.10 -1.56
N GLU A 733 -10.38 7.21 -0.26
CA GLU A 733 -9.58 8.30 0.32
C GLU A 733 -8.14 7.84 0.67
N GLU A 734 -7.63 6.77 0.07
CA GLU A 734 -6.31 6.21 0.39
C GLU A 734 -5.15 7.21 0.21
N HIS A 735 -5.35 8.22 -0.66
CA HIS A 735 -4.42 9.32 -0.86
C HIS A 735 -4.19 10.15 0.42
N GLN A 736 -5.22 10.30 1.26
CA GLN A 736 -5.13 11.03 2.54
C GLN A 736 -4.19 10.34 3.53
N LEU A 737 -3.99 9.02 3.37
CA LEU A 737 -3.15 8.19 4.25
C LEU A 737 -1.68 8.16 3.83
N GLN A 738 -1.34 8.77 2.68
CA GLN A 738 0.03 8.88 2.18
C GLN A 738 0.81 10.03 2.84
N ARG A 739 0.13 10.89 3.59
CA ARG A 739 0.77 11.89 4.46
C ARG A 739 1.75 11.23 5.43
N SER A 740 2.80 11.96 5.79
CA SER A 740 3.72 11.57 6.85
C SER A 740 3.00 11.46 8.20
N ASP A 741 3.65 10.84 9.18
CA ASP A 741 3.08 10.68 10.52
C ASP A 741 2.85 12.04 11.18
N ASP A 742 3.81 12.95 11.06
CA ASP A 742 3.74 14.30 11.63
C ASP A 742 2.59 15.11 11.00
N GLU A 743 2.44 15.07 9.67
CA GLU A 743 1.32 15.75 9.00
C GLU A 743 -0.05 15.20 9.42
N LEU A 744 -0.16 13.88 9.66
CA LEU A 744 -1.39 13.27 10.16
C LEU A 744 -1.67 13.68 11.61
N VAL A 745 -0.64 13.70 12.46
CA VAL A 745 -0.74 14.14 13.86
C VAL A 745 -1.18 15.59 13.93
N ASP A 746 -0.55 16.48 13.16
CA ASP A 746 -0.87 17.90 13.10
C ASP A 746 -2.29 18.15 12.57
N ALA A 747 -2.68 17.46 11.50
CA ALA A 747 -4.02 17.58 10.94
C ALA A 747 -5.08 17.08 11.92
N VAL A 748 -4.85 15.95 12.58
CA VAL A 748 -5.76 15.41 13.61
C VAL A 748 -5.83 16.36 14.82
N HIS A 749 -4.72 16.93 15.26
CA HIS A 749 -4.70 17.87 16.37
C HIS A 749 -5.53 19.14 16.07
N ARG A 750 -5.38 19.70 14.86
CA ARG A 750 -6.19 20.85 14.39
C ARG A 750 -7.67 20.51 14.27
N ASP A 751 -8.00 19.35 13.69
CA ASP A 751 -9.37 18.90 13.53
C ASP A 751 -10.04 18.66 14.90
N LEU A 752 -9.32 18.06 15.85
CA LEU A 752 -9.80 17.87 17.22
C LEU A 752 -10.14 19.22 17.86
N SER A 753 -9.25 20.21 17.75
CA SER A 753 -9.49 21.56 18.28
C SER A 753 -10.71 22.22 17.62
N THR A 754 -10.88 22.02 16.31
CA THR A 754 -12.00 22.55 15.53
C THR A 754 -13.33 21.91 15.96
N VAL A 755 -13.39 20.58 16.06
CA VAL A 755 -14.61 19.85 16.42
C VAL A 755 -14.99 20.08 17.89
N LEU A 756 -14.01 20.12 18.79
CA LEU A 756 -14.22 20.40 20.22
C LEU A 756 -14.52 21.88 20.49
N ARG A 757 -14.19 22.77 19.54
CA ARG A 757 -14.26 24.23 19.68
C ARG A 757 -13.49 24.75 20.88
N ALA A 758 -12.38 24.10 21.19
CA ALA A 758 -11.49 24.45 22.26
C ALA A 758 -10.06 24.18 21.81
N ALA A 759 -9.11 24.98 22.26
CA ALA A 759 -7.71 24.72 22.01
C ALA A 759 -7.31 23.42 22.71
N VAL A 760 -6.94 22.41 21.94
CA VAL A 760 -6.38 21.17 22.48
C VAL A 760 -4.89 21.39 22.73
N PRO A 761 -4.35 21.03 23.90
CA PRO A 761 -2.93 21.18 24.21
C PRO A 761 -2.07 20.37 23.23
N ALA A 762 -0.80 20.75 23.07
CA ALA A 762 0.12 20.00 22.22
C ALA A 762 0.28 18.57 22.78
N PRO A 763 0.29 17.54 21.91
CA PRO A 763 0.50 16.17 22.36
C PRO A 763 1.92 16.00 22.91
N VAL A 764 2.05 15.33 24.06
CA VAL A 764 3.35 14.98 24.66
C VAL A 764 3.93 13.69 24.05
N ASP A 765 3.07 12.89 23.43
CA ASP A 765 3.43 11.69 22.68
C ASP A 765 2.34 11.42 21.63
N SER A 766 2.70 10.78 20.52
CA SER A 766 1.77 10.44 19.46
C SER A 766 2.16 9.14 18.76
N ARG A 767 1.15 8.45 18.21
CA ARG A 767 1.37 7.22 17.44
C ARG A 767 0.41 7.12 16.27
N VAL A 768 0.96 6.87 15.08
CA VAL A 768 0.20 6.61 13.86
C VAL A 768 0.26 5.13 13.53
N GLN A 769 -0.90 4.47 13.44
CA GLN A 769 -1.02 3.10 12.95
C GLN A 769 -1.82 3.08 11.65
N ARG A 770 -1.16 2.73 10.54
CA ARG A 770 -1.81 2.51 9.24
C ARG A 770 -2.28 1.07 9.11
N TRP A 771 -3.50 0.91 8.63
CA TRP A 771 -4.13 -0.35 8.30
C TRP A 771 -4.55 -0.31 6.83
N GLY A 772 -3.60 -0.63 5.94
CA GLY A 772 -3.84 -0.74 4.50
C GLY A 772 -4.70 -1.95 4.16
N GLY A 773 -5.75 -1.76 3.36
CA GLY A 773 -6.65 -2.82 2.92
C GLY A 773 -7.29 -3.59 4.09
N ALA A 774 -7.78 -2.88 5.10
CA ALA A 774 -8.13 -3.46 6.38
C ALA A 774 -9.61 -3.77 6.54
N LEU A 775 -10.49 -2.95 5.98
CA LEU A 775 -11.93 -3.05 6.18
C LEU A 775 -12.62 -3.48 4.88
N PRO A 776 -13.14 -4.71 4.80
CA PRO A 776 -13.93 -5.17 3.66
C PRO A 776 -15.09 -4.24 3.31
N GLN A 777 -15.33 -4.03 2.02
CA GLN A 777 -16.44 -3.23 1.49
C GLN A 777 -17.51 -4.16 0.90
N TYR A 778 -18.52 -4.51 1.69
CA TYR A 778 -19.58 -5.43 1.26
C TYR A 778 -20.56 -4.73 0.34
N THR A 779 -20.48 -4.99 -0.96
CA THR A 779 -21.46 -4.51 -1.94
C THR A 779 -22.70 -5.41 -1.99
N PRO A 780 -23.84 -4.93 -2.52
CA PRO A 780 -25.03 -5.78 -2.72
C PRO A 780 -24.72 -7.13 -3.36
N GLY A 781 -25.37 -8.18 -2.85
CA GLY A 781 -25.14 -9.58 -3.23
C GLY A 781 -23.90 -10.22 -2.59
N HIS A 782 -23.20 -9.53 -1.69
CA HIS A 782 -22.05 -10.11 -0.97
C HIS A 782 -22.40 -11.41 -0.21
N PRO A 783 -23.48 -11.48 0.60
CA PRO A 783 -23.82 -12.72 1.31
C PRO A 783 -24.01 -13.92 0.38
N ASP A 784 -24.67 -13.71 -0.76
CA ASP A 784 -24.95 -14.77 -1.73
C ASP A 784 -23.68 -15.25 -2.43
N ARG A 785 -22.77 -14.33 -2.78
CA ARG A 785 -21.45 -14.70 -3.33
C ARG A 785 -20.66 -15.58 -2.38
N ILE A 786 -20.64 -15.23 -1.09
CA ILE A 786 -19.92 -16.02 -0.08
C ILE A 786 -20.60 -17.37 0.16
N ALA A 787 -21.95 -17.41 0.18
CA ALA A 787 -22.69 -18.65 0.28
C ALA A 787 -22.41 -19.58 -0.91
N ALA A 788 -22.40 -19.05 -2.13
CA ALA A 788 -22.06 -19.80 -3.35
C ALA A 788 -20.63 -20.35 -3.30
N ALA A 789 -19.66 -19.53 -2.89
CA ALA A 789 -18.26 -19.96 -2.75
C ALA A 789 -18.12 -21.11 -1.73
N ARG A 790 -18.77 -21.01 -0.57
CA ARG A 790 -18.75 -22.07 0.45
C ARG A 790 -19.45 -23.34 -0.01
N THR A 791 -20.63 -23.25 -0.61
CA THR A 791 -21.34 -24.41 -1.16
C THR A 791 -20.47 -25.15 -2.17
N ARG A 792 -19.80 -24.39 -3.04
CA ARG A 792 -18.88 -24.94 -4.03
C ARG A 792 -17.68 -25.63 -3.38
N LEU A 793 -16.99 -24.95 -2.45
CA LEU A 793 -15.84 -25.54 -1.76
C LEU A 793 -16.22 -26.79 -0.95
N ARG A 794 -17.39 -26.83 -0.31
CA ARG A 794 -17.85 -28.06 0.38
C ARG A 794 -18.04 -29.22 -0.59
N ALA A 795 -18.45 -28.95 -1.82
CA ALA A 795 -18.64 -29.98 -2.85
C ALA A 795 -17.30 -30.43 -3.47
N THR A 796 -16.39 -29.49 -3.77
CA THR A 796 -15.16 -29.78 -4.53
C THR A 796 -13.95 -30.02 -3.64
N GLN A 797 -13.88 -29.36 -2.49
CA GLN A 797 -12.73 -29.28 -1.59
C GLN A 797 -13.16 -29.37 -0.11
N PRO A 798 -13.78 -30.48 0.34
CA PRO A 798 -14.44 -30.54 1.67
C PRO A 798 -13.50 -30.38 2.87
N THR A 799 -12.18 -30.57 2.68
CA THR A 799 -11.15 -30.33 3.71
C THR A 799 -10.51 -28.94 3.60
N LEU A 800 -11.17 -27.98 2.96
CA LEU A 800 -10.78 -26.57 2.90
C LEU A 800 -11.97 -25.67 3.28
N ALA A 801 -11.76 -24.77 4.24
CA ALA A 801 -12.79 -23.86 4.74
C ALA A 801 -12.34 -22.39 4.78
N LEU A 802 -13.28 -21.45 4.61
CA LEU A 802 -13.04 -19.99 4.60
C LEU A 802 -13.56 -19.33 5.89
N ALA A 803 -12.72 -18.49 6.52
CA ALA A 803 -13.06 -17.77 7.74
C ALA A 803 -12.55 -16.33 7.79
N GLY A 804 -13.28 -15.46 8.50
CA GLY A 804 -12.84 -14.12 8.87
C GLY A 804 -13.65 -12.97 8.27
N ALA A 805 -13.10 -11.76 8.41
CA ALA A 805 -13.82 -10.52 8.13
C ALA A 805 -14.26 -10.39 6.67
N GLY A 806 -13.53 -10.97 5.71
CA GLY A 806 -13.91 -10.90 4.28
C GLY A 806 -15.22 -11.63 3.96
N TYR A 807 -15.76 -12.43 4.88
CA TYR A 807 -16.84 -13.37 4.59
C TYR A 807 -18.11 -12.99 5.37
N ASP A 808 -18.07 -13.09 6.69
CA ASP A 808 -19.28 -13.05 7.53
C ASP A 808 -19.54 -11.69 8.18
N GLY A 809 -18.54 -10.80 8.24
CA GLY A 809 -18.64 -9.49 8.88
C GLY A 809 -17.38 -9.08 9.64
N VAL A 810 -17.18 -7.76 9.81
CA VAL A 810 -15.96 -7.17 10.37
C VAL A 810 -15.84 -7.23 11.89
N GLY A 811 -16.95 -7.43 12.61
CA GLY A 811 -16.97 -7.39 14.08
C GLY A 811 -16.20 -8.56 14.69
N ILE A 812 -15.51 -8.33 15.82
CA ILE A 812 -14.74 -9.38 16.53
C ILE A 812 -15.60 -10.62 16.81
N PRO A 813 -16.85 -10.54 17.35
CA PRO A 813 -17.66 -11.73 17.58
C PRO A 813 -18.02 -12.48 16.28
N VAL A 814 -18.15 -11.75 15.16
CA VAL A 814 -18.45 -12.35 13.87
C VAL A 814 -17.24 -13.11 13.33
N CYS A 815 -16.05 -12.52 13.44
CA CYS A 815 -14.80 -13.18 13.07
C CYS A 815 -14.50 -14.42 13.92
N VAL A 816 -14.76 -14.37 15.24
CA VAL A 816 -14.62 -15.53 16.13
C VAL A 816 -15.55 -16.66 15.68
N ARG A 817 -16.84 -16.35 15.51
CA ARG A 817 -17.85 -17.33 15.07
C ARG A 817 -17.50 -17.91 13.69
N SER A 818 -17.02 -17.08 12.78
CA SER A 818 -16.55 -17.50 11.45
C SER A 818 -15.43 -18.53 11.53
N GLY A 819 -14.43 -18.30 12.41
CA GLY A 819 -13.36 -19.24 12.69
C GLY A 819 -13.84 -20.55 13.30
N GLU A 820 -14.70 -20.48 14.32
CA GLU A 820 -15.28 -21.67 14.97
C GLU A 820 -16.10 -22.51 13.97
N THR A 821 -16.92 -21.88 13.13
CA THR A 821 -17.70 -22.57 12.09
C THR A 821 -16.79 -23.26 11.07
N ALA A 822 -15.73 -22.59 10.61
CA ALA A 822 -14.79 -23.21 9.68
C ALA A 822 -14.06 -24.42 10.28
N ALA A 823 -13.68 -24.36 11.55
CA ALA A 823 -13.11 -25.50 12.26
C ALA A 823 -14.09 -26.67 12.37
N GLU A 824 -15.35 -26.40 12.69
CA GLU A 824 -16.41 -27.43 12.75
C GLU A 824 -16.66 -28.10 11.39
N GLU A 825 -16.62 -27.34 10.30
CA GLU A 825 -16.72 -27.89 8.94
C GLU A 825 -15.55 -28.85 8.63
N ILE A 826 -14.33 -28.46 9.01
CA ILE A 826 -13.14 -29.31 8.82
C ILE A 826 -13.22 -30.58 9.66
N ILE A 827 -13.62 -30.48 10.93
CA ILE A 827 -13.79 -31.65 11.82
C ILE A 827 -14.78 -32.63 11.21
N LYS A 828 -15.98 -32.16 10.83
CA LYS A 828 -17.01 -33.00 10.20
C LYS A 828 -16.51 -33.66 8.92
N SER A 829 -15.76 -32.94 8.09
CA SER A 829 -15.21 -33.50 6.87
C SER A 829 -14.16 -34.59 7.14
N LEU A 830 -13.34 -34.46 8.18
CA LEU A 830 -12.30 -35.44 8.51
C LEU A 830 -12.88 -36.67 9.22
N GLU A 831 -13.92 -36.49 10.04
CA GLU A 831 -14.68 -37.58 10.65
C GLU A 831 -15.35 -38.45 9.57
N GLY A 832 -16.00 -37.84 8.59
CA GLY A 832 -16.69 -38.55 7.50
C GLY A 832 -15.78 -39.31 6.52
N ARG A 833 -14.46 -39.06 6.55
CA ARG A 833 -13.45 -39.86 5.82
C ARG A 833 -12.93 -41.07 6.62
N SER A 834 -13.18 -41.08 7.92
CA SER A 834 -12.73 -42.14 8.85
C SER A 834 -13.75 -43.27 9.01
N THR A 835 -14.85 -43.21 8.25
CA THR A 835 -15.91 -44.21 8.11
C THR A 835 -15.97 -44.65 6.68
#